data_AF-A0A2H3FMZ2-F1
#
_entry.id   AF-A0A2H3FMZ2-F1
#
_cell.length_a   1.000
_cell.length_b   1.000
_cell.length_c   1.000
_cell.angle_alpha   90.00
_cell.angle_beta   90.00
_cell.angle_gamma   90.00
#
_symmetry.space_group_name_H-M   'P 1'
#
loop_
_entity.id
_entity.type
_entity.pdbx_description
1 polymer ?
#
loop_
_entity_poly.entity_id
_entity_poly.type
_entity_poly.pdbx_seq_one_letter_code
_entity_poly.pdbx_strand_id
1 'polypeptide(L)'
;MATRMGLLGVDPAVAASKAQEITPALQNATSSAAWSTFNWIVLMSLFYQQPGLAYPEYPPVLPIPGYVWLGAPNESANSVRQPLQSAYMGDTFPALCQFWRIIHEVTLRYYHDQPNPRGRLSDHVRLGFAEYKYRELIAWAETLPSSMMRSEQSPHHVLTFQTASIWFHCAILDILRPFTATARSAPTSLPFKTFSCKNSSPDTAYKASVNQLKRLIIVYRKNYTAPSYTMLWHTALIRVANAILTDAKDPEWHFYLSFWIQCYENLRRSYHFAEAIGRSLLSMTLQRRDLSVDEARHMMQQFENRLNSSSEDIRATFMAELNLSMMDPEEATVESLANKFEDIALFREFTSREDSVADGTVDLDETYAWGITMKVASRPGARCDGRRPSCSTCIVAGRECRYAAHPHELQLAAIKRKYDELQERMIDHEKLYDTLSARQPEEVEEILRRIQAGGDVKSVTEEIQEGDLLLELTSSPAFIPQQLPARNVLSHQAVPYGPLAGDPQAQLPLREGPICFGQRRITSPYDHAEHIFEETWRETQYRYAEDRGFIDLPGYTLPVSRWTTVSNDDKLLSHLLMLFWTWDATCSRVIDRTIFEEDLKSLDPSSPSSSPPDMLLFCSPFLANALLAVSYLYTKNQATFHVPGDPNSRGKAFAIEAARLLALEDTSPSLPVAQGLALMYVYEGALGGGGTALSYHSRMQARYLTLRLDSVPRSADAAIAGVRQRREAHALSWISWGFYIWDWKPMHGLCRRLVIRKPMRPKTWHDEATSPLCNKDNPGYWWFPYPVSVVPQNALKREIFDAECNLAEITEQILDLIPFEEGWPPRRNPHRALELYTKLTRWKLSLPERLKVENAVLPSAILLHLNVELLIISVLRPFDGLTKEEFGPFDPVTISYAHASNAMWVVWHFRALYTLRNEHWMIQAASICAFRVLSDIETSTIQLETFAKACRALIELGESFPVAKEVMLAIKLSHKPALTTISQRSDDDV
;
A
#
# COMPACT_ATOMS: atom_id res chain seq x y z
N MET A 1 -9.18 11.23 -20.28
CA MET A 1 -8.12 12.20 -20.66
C MET A 1 -7.82 12.11 -22.15
N ALA A 2 -7.55 10.93 -22.69
CA ALA A 2 -7.29 10.73 -24.12
C ALA A 2 -8.38 11.29 -25.06
N THR A 3 -9.67 11.16 -24.73
CA THR A 3 -10.77 11.82 -25.46
C THR A 3 -10.65 13.35 -25.47
N ARG A 4 -10.30 13.96 -24.33
CA ARG A 4 -10.06 15.41 -24.22
C ARG A 4 -8.85 15.87 -25.06
N MET A 5 -7.85 14.99 -25.21
CA MET A 5 -6.67 15.23 -26.05
C MET A 5 -6.92 14.90 -27.54
N GLY A 6 -8.12 14.43 -27.90
CA GLY A 6 -8.46 14.06 -29.27
C GLY A 6 -7.78 12.79 -29.78
N LEU A 7 -7.23 11.95 -28.90
CA LEU A 7 -6.49 10.73 -29.27
C LEU A 7 -7.43 9.54 -29.60
N LEU A 8 -8.67 9.55 -29.09
CA LEU A 8 -9.67 8.50 -29.30
C LEU A 8 -11.10 9.06 -29.14
N GLY A 9 -12.08 8.40 -29.76
CA GLY A 9 -13.50 8.81 -29.68
C GLY A 9 -13.82 10.13 -30.39
N VAL A 10 -13.08 10.45 -31.46
CA VAL A 10 -13.30 11.63 -32.30
C VAL A 10 -13.78 11.14 -33.66
N ASP A 11 -14.76 11.82 -34.25
CA ASP A 11 -15.25 11.55 -35.60
C ASP A 11 -14.05 11.49 -36.59
N PRO A 12 -13.95 10.44 -37.44
CA PRO A 12 -12.86 10.27 -38.39
C PRO A 12 -12.60 11.49 -39.29
N ALA A 13 -13.64 12.24 -39.66
CA ALA A 13 -13.53 13.44 -40.48
C ALA A 13 -12.89 14.62 -39.71
N VAL A 14 -13.15 14.74 -38.40
CA VAL A 14 -12.59 15.79 -37.53
C VAL A 14 -11.17 15.45 -37.07
N ALA A 15 -10.88 14.17 -36.87
CA ALA A 15 -9.57 13.72 -36.45
C ALA A 15 -8.54 13.73 -37.59
N ALA A 16 -8.96 13.54 -38.84
CA ALA A 16 -8.07 13.61 -40.00
C ALA A 16 -7.46 15.00 -40.21
N SER A 17 -8.19 16.09 -39.91
CA SER A 17 -7.64 17.45 -39.99
C SER A 17 -6.61 17.73 -38.89
N LYS A 18 -6.88 17.29 -37.66
CA LYS A 18 -5.95 17.41 -36.52
C LYS A 18 -4.68 16.55 -36.68
N ALA A 19 -4.80 15.39 -37.32
CA ALA A 19 -3.64 14.53 -37.61
C ALA A 19 -2.64 15.18 -38.57
N GLN A 20 -3.09 16.10 -39.44
CA GLN A 20 -2.23 16.86 -40.35
C GLN A 20 -1.42 17.96 -39.65
N GLU A 21 -1.83 18.39 -38.44
CA GLU A 21 -1.13 19.40 -37.64
C GLU A 21 0.04 18.82 -36.82
N ILE A 22 0.14 17.50 -36.74
CA ILE A 22 1.17 16.81 -35.94
C ILE A 22 2.47 16.71 -36.73
N THR A 23 3.56 17.21 -36.13
CA THR A 23 4.88 17.11 -36.75
C THR A 23 5.31 15.63 -36.97
N PRO A 24 6.01 15.31 -38.07
CA PRO A 24 6.47 13.94 -38.35
C PRO A 24 7.30 13.32 -37.21
N ALA A 25 8.04 14.14 -36.46
CA ALA A 25 8.83 13.71 -35.31
C ALA A 25 7.98 13.23 -34.12
N LEU A 26 6.76 13.77 -33.96
CA LEU A 26 5.85 13.45 -32.86
C LEU A 26 4.77 12.42 -33.26
N GLN A 27 4.61 12.16 -34.56
CA GLN A 27 3.57 11.27 -35.10
C GLN A 27 3.65 9.86 -34.52
N ASN A 28 4.84 9.24 -34.50
CA ASN A 28 5.02 7.89 -33.95
C ASN A 28 4.68 7.81 -32.45
N ALA A 29 5.14 8.77 -31.65
CA ALA A 29 4.83 8.81 -30.22
C ALA A 29 3.33 8.99 -29.96
N THR A 30 2.68 9.86 -30.75
CA THR A 30 1.25 10.14 -30.62
C THR A 30 0.41 8.95 -31.06
N SER A 31 0.77 8.31 -32.18
CA SER A 31 0.14 7.06 -32.65
C SER A 31 0.29 5.95 -31.62
N SER A 32 1.48 5.74 -31.05
CA SER A 32 1.70 4.73 -30.01
C SER A 32 0.88 4.99 -28.76
N ALA A 33 0.79 6.25 -28.30
CA ALA A 33 -0.04 6.61 -27.15
C ALA A 33 -1.54 6.39 -27.43
N ALA A 34 -2.03 6.79 -28.61
CA ALA A 34 -3.42 6.64 -29.00
C ALA A 34 -3.83 5.15 -29.11
N TRP A 35 -3.06 4.35 -29.84
CA TRP A 35 -3.32 2.92 -30.02
C TRP A 35 -3.13 2.12 -28.74
N SER A 36 -2.14 2.44 -27.90
CA SER A 36 -1.98 1.77 -26.60
C SER A 36 -3.17 2.05 -25.68
N THR A 37 -3.63 3.30 -25.65
CA THR A 37 -4.81 3.68 -24.84
C THR A 37 -6.07 2.99 -25.35
N PHE A 38 -6.27 2.94 -26.67
CA PHE A 38 -7.39 2.22 -27.28
C PHE A 38 -7.37 0.73 -26.94
N ASN A 39 -6.23 0.06 -27.15
CA ASN A 39 -6.06 -1.36 -26.83
C ASN A 39 -6.38 -1.64 -25.35
N TRP A 40 -5.92 -0.79 -24.43
CA TRP A 40 -6.20 -0.92 -23.01
C TRP A 40 -7.69 -0.75 -22.68
N ILE A 41 -8.35 0.27 -23.24
CA ILE A 41 -9.78 0.49 -22.99
C ILE A 41 -10.59 -0.69 -23.54
N VAL A 42 -10.33 -1.16 -24.76
CA VAL A 42 -11.06 -2.30 -25.34
C VAL A 42 -10.84 -3.59 -24.53
N LEU A 43 -9.61 -3.82 -24.05
CA LEU A 43 -9.29 -4.92 -23.13
C LEU A 43 -10.14 -4.85 -21.86
N MET A 44 -10.21 -3.68 -21.21
CA MET A 44 -11.01 -3.47 -20.00
C MET A 44 -12.51 -3.63 -20.27
N SER A 45 -13.00 -3.03 -21.36
CA SER A 45 -14.40 -3.08 -21.77
C SER A 45 -14.91 -4.49 -22.05
N LEU A 46 -14.17 -5.31 -22.81
CA LEU A 46 -14.62 -6.66 -23.13
C LEU A 46 -14.37 -7.65 -21.98
N PHE A 47 -13.15 -7.66 -21.43
CA PHE A 47 -12.77 -8.74 -20.53
C PHE A 47 -13.13 -8.53 -19.07
N TYR A 48 -13.30 -7.27 -18.64
CA TYR A 48 -13.65 -6.93 -17.27
C TYR A 48 -15.07 -6.40 -17.12
N GLN A 49 -15.67 -5.86 -18.21
CA GLN A 49 -17.03 -5.30 -18.23
C GLN A 49 -17.29 -4.37 -17.04
N GLN A 50 -16.31 -3.51 -16.75
CA GLN A 50 -16.35 -2.71 -15.53
C GLN A 50 -17.52 -1.70 -15.59
N PRO A 51 -18.41 -1.68 -14.57
CA PRO A 51 -19.52 -0.73 -14.52
C PRO A 51 -19.03 0.72 -14.61
N GLY A 52 -19.65 1.52 -15.47
CA GLY A 52 -19.32 2.94 -15.66
C GLY A 52 -18.14 3.23 -16.61
N LEU A 53 -17.48 2.22 -17.18
CA LEU A 53 -16.44 2.44 -18.20
C LEU A 53 -17.09 2.75 -19.56
N ALA A 54 -16.81 3.94 -20.10
CA ALA A 54 -17.30 4.32 -21.43
C ALA A 54 -16.60 3.53 -22.55
N TYR A 55 -17.38 2.97 -23.47
CA TYR A 55 -16.86 2.32 -24.67
C TYR A 55 -16.37 3.38 -25.67
N PRO A 56 -15.19 3.20 -26.29
CA PRO A 56 -14.76 4.12 -27.33
C PRO A 56 -15.69 3.97 -28.53
N GLU A 57 -16.28 5.06 -29.03
CA GLU A 57 -17.18 4.98 -30.20
C GLU A 57 -16.41 4.69 -31.49
N TYR A 58 -15.20 5.24 -31.61
CA TYR A 58 -14.35 5.13 -32.80
C TYR A 58 -12.92 4.72 -32.43
N PRO A 59 -12.25 3.89 -33.26
CA PRO A 59 -10.83 3.59 -33.10
C PRO A 59 -9.96 4.84 -33.37
N PRO A 60 -8.68 4.84 -32.96
CA PRO A 60 -7.76 5.92 -33.28
C PRO A 60 -7.65 6.16 -34.78
N VAL A 61 -7.68 7.43 -35.18
CA VAL A 61 -7.59 7.86 -36.59
C VAL A 61 -6.14 7.96 -37.04
N LEU A 62 -5.20 8.01 -36.09
CA LEU A 62 -3.77 7.94 -36.33
C LEU A 62 -3.36 6.56 -36.87
N PRO A 63 -2.31 6.48 -37.71
CA PRO A 63 -1.87 5.20 -38.26
C PRO A 63 -1.37 4.27 -37.15
N ILE A 64 -1.61 2.97 -37.31
CA ILE A 64 -1.02 1.94 -36.44
C ILE A 64 0.51 2.05 -36.55
N PRO A 65 1.23 2.28 -35.44
CA PRO A 65 2.68 2.31 -35.44
C PRO A 65 3.27 1.06 -36.09
N GLY A 66 4.20 1.24 -37.03
CA GLY A 66 4.86 0.13 -37.74
C GLY A 66 4.23 -0.27 -39.08
N TYR A 67 3.07 0.29 -39.46
CA TYR A 67 2.48 0.11 -40.79
C TYR A 67 2.67 1.37 -41.65
N VAL A 68 3.43 1.30 -42.75
CA VAL A 68 3.58 2.40 -43.71
C VAL A 68 2.35 2.44 -44.64
N TRP A 69 1.83 3.64 -44.91
CA TRP A 69 0.65 3.86 -45.77
C TRP A 69 0.97 3.45 -47.22
N LEU A 70 0.27 2.45 -47.76
CA LEU A 70 0.17 2.22 -49.19
C LEU A 70 -0.82 3.23 -49.78
N GLY A 71 -0.36 4.46 -49.97
CA GLY A 71 -1.12 5.49 -50.67
C GLY A 71 -0.24 6.62 -51.16
N ALA A 72 0.72 6.25 -51.99
CA ALA A 72 1.19 7.11 -53.06
C ALA A 72 1.23 6.22 -54.32
N PRO A 73 0.35 6.42 -55.31
CA PRO A 73 0.46 5.74 -56.58
C PRO A 73 1.60 6.41 -57.35
N ASN A 74 2.84 6.00 -57.04
CA ASN A 74 4.06 6.11 -57.85
C ASN A 74 5.25 5.98 -56.91
N GLU A 75 5.84 4.79 -56.85
CA GLU A 75 7.28 4.59 -57.11
C GLU A 75 7.61 3.10 -56.95
N SER A 76 8.16 2.57 -58.05
CA SER A 76 8.90 1.32 -58.22
C SER A 76 8.82 0.24 -57.12
N ALA A 77 8.25 -0.90 -57.53
CA ALA A 77 8.58 -2.21 -56.99
C ALA A 77 10.10 -2.44 -57.03
N ASN A 78 10.81 -2.12 -55.96
CA ASN A 78 12.12 -2.63 -55.53
C ASN A 78 12.70 -1.86 -54.31
N SER A 79 11.87 -1.39 -53.37
CA SER A 79 12.39 -1.00 -52.06
C SER A 79 12.47 -2.23 -51.16
N VAL A 80 13.71 -2.64 -50.93
CA VAL A 80 14.12 -3.66 -49.97
C VAL A 80 13.31 -3.52 -48.68
N ARG A 81 12.59 -4.58 -48.27
CA ARG A 81 12.12 -4.73 -46.88
C ARG A 81 13.36 -4.64 -45.99
N GLN A 82 13.67 -3.44 -45.48
CA GLN A 82 14.65 -3.33 -44.40
C GLN A 82 14.05 -4.09 -43.21
N PRO A 83 14.71 -5.15 -42.73
CA PRO A 83 14.21 -5.89 -41.60
C PRO A 83 14.38 -5.00 -40.37
N LEU A 84 13.29 -4.39 -39.90
CA LEU A 84 13.16 -3.83 -38.55
C LEU A 84 13.18 -4.99 -37.52
N GLN A 85 14.22 -5.82 -37.54
CA GLN A 85 14.46 -6.89 -36.57
C GLN A 85 14.96 -6.35 -35.22
N SER A 86 15.13 -5.02 -35.05
CA SER A 86 15.73 -4.42 -33.85
C SER A 86 14.81 -3.49 -33.03
N ALA A 87 13.52 -3.34 -33.35
CA ALA A 87 12.60 -2.54 -32.54
C ALA A 87 11.92 -3.40 -31.44
N TYR A 88 11.94 -2.94 -30.19
CA TYR A 88 11.19 -3.54 -29.08
C TYR A 88 9.71 -3.71 -29.47
N MET A 89 9.13 -4.88 -29.18
CA MET A 89 7.80 -5.35 -29.63
C MET A 89 7.64 -5.59 -31.13
N GLY A 90 8.54 -5.15 -32.02
CA GLY A 90 8.53 -5.48 -33.46
C GLY A 90 7.14 -5.45 -34.10
N ASP A 91 6.75 -6.56 -34.72
CA ASP A 91 5.42 -6.74 -35.34
C ASP A 91 4.27 -6.97 -34.32
N THR A 92 4.58 -7.16 -33.02
CA THR A 92 3.62 -7.52 -31.95
C THR A 92 2.57 -6.45 -31.70
N PHE A 93 3.02 -5.21 -31.53
CA PHE A 93 2.14 -4.10 -31.25
C PHE A 93 1.16 -3.82 -32.41
N PRO A 94 1.60 -3.77 -33.68
CA PRO A 94 0.68 -3.67 -34.82
C PRO A 94 -0.37 -4.79 -34.87
N ALA A 95 0.04 -6.04 -34.65
CA ALA A 95 -0.87 -7.18 -34.65
C ALA A 95 -1.93 -7.08 -33.54
N LEU A 96 -1.54 -6.64 -32.34
CA LEU A 96 -2.46 -6.39 -31.23
C LEU A 96 -3.44 -5.25 -31.55
N CYS A 97 -3.00 -4.17 -32.18
CA CYS A 97 -3.89 -3.09 -32.60
C CYS A 97 -4.98 -3.57 -33.56
N GLN A 98 -4.61 -4.43 -34.52
CA GLN A 98 -5.57 -5.05 -35.44
C GLN A 98 -6.54 -5.99 -34.71
N PHE A 99 -6.04 -6.81 -33.79
CA PHE A 99 -6.87 -7.68 -32.96
C PHE A 99 -7.90 -6.88 -32.17
N TRP A 100 -7.46 -5.87 -31.42
CA TRP A 100 -8.35 -5.06 -30.59
C TRP A 100 -9.36 -4.25 -31.41
N ARG A 101 -9.05 -3.91 -32.65
CA ARG A 101 -10.02 -3.30 -33.58
C ARG A 101 -11.16 -4.27 -33.94
N ILE A 102 -10.88 -5.55 -34.18
CA ILE A 102 -11.92 -6.56 -34.44
C ILE A 102 -12.81 -6.72 -33.19
N ILE A 103 -12.18 -6.78 -32.02
CA ILE A 103 -12.86 -6.94 -30.73
C ILE A 103 -13.70 -5.72 -30.34
N HIS A 104 -13.23 -4.53 -30.68
CA HIS A 104 -13.95 -3.28 -30.45
C HIS A 104 -15.32 -3.29 -31.16
N GLU A 105 -15.40 -3.75 -32.41
CA GLU A 105 -16.67 -3.86 -33.13
C GLU A 105 -17.63 -4.87 -32.49
N VAL A 106 -17.11 -5.98 -31.96
CA VAL A 106 -17.92 -6.93 -31.18
C VAL A 106 -18.45 -6.25 -29.92
N THR A 107 -17.60 -5.51 -29.22
CA THR A 107 -17.94 -4.84 -27.95
C THR A 107 -19.04 -3.81 -28.16
N LEU A 108 -18.96 -3.00 -29.22
CA LEU A 108 -20.03 -2.05 -29.55
C LEU A 108 -21.34 -2.77 -29.85
N ARG A 109 -21.30 -3.81 -30.70
CA ARG A 109 -22.51 -4.50 -31.12
C ARG A 109 -23.19 -5.30 -30.01
N TYR A 110 -22.42 -5.81 -29.06
CA TYR A 110 -22.91 -6.68 -27.99
C TYR A 110 -23.39 -5.85 -26.78
N TYR A 111 -22.67 -4.79 -26.41
CA TYR A 111 -22.90 -4.08 -25.15
C TYR A 111 -23.35 -2.63 -25.34
N HIS A 112 -22.79 -1.90 -26.30
CA HIS A 112 -23.14 -0.48 -26.51
C HIS A 112 -24.49 -0.31 -27.21
N ASP A 113 -24.72 -1.07 -28.30
CA ASP A 113 -25.92 -0.97 -29.13
C ASP A 113 -27.12 -1.76 -28.57
N GLN A 114 -27.03 -2.24 -27.33
CA GLN A 114 -28.01 -3.15 -26.76
C GLN A 114 -29.31 -2.39 -26.39
N PRO A 115 -30.47 -2.74 -26.99
CA PRO A 115 -31.72 -1.99 -26.78
C PRO A 115 -32.37 -2.26 -25.41
N ASN A 116 -32.07 -3.39 -24.77
CA ASN A 116 -32.52 -3.72 -23.42
C ASN A 116 -31.37 -4.37 -22.62
N PRO A 117 -30.82 -3.69 -21.59
CA PRO A 117 -29.69 -4.19 -20.81
C PRO A 117 -29.94 -5.54 -20.11
N ARG A 118 -31.21 -5.92 -19.88
CA ARG A 118 -31.59 -7.16 -19.17
C ARG A 118 -32.06 -8.29 -20.09
N GLY A 119 -31.96 -8.14 -21.42
CA GLY A 119 -32.31 -9.17 -22.39
C GLY A 119 -31.12 -10.06 -22.78
N ARG A 120 -31.36 -11.29 -23.27
CA ARG A 120 -30.27 -12.16 -23.72
C ARG A 120 -29.59 -11.56 -24.96
N LEU A 121 -28.26 -11.65 -25.03
CA LEU A 121 -27.50 -11.17 -26.20
C LEU A 121 -27.96 -11.83 -27.52
N SER A 122 -28.35 -13.11 -27.47
CA SER A 122 -28.83 -13.85 -28.64
C SER A 122 -30.21 -13.42 -29.14
N ASP A 123 -30.94 -12.59 -28.39
CA ASP A 123 -32.25 -12.07 -28.82
C ASP A 123 -32.10 -10.88 -29.78
N HIS A 124 -31.00 -10.12 -29.69
CA HIS A 124 -30.77 -8.92 -30.52
C HIS A 124 -29.54 -9.01 -31.43
N VAL A 125 -28.53 -9.81 -31.08
CA VAL A 125 -27.40 -10.11 -31.95
C VAL A 125 -27.70 -11.38 -32.76
N ARG A 126 -27.59 -11.29 -34.09
CA ARG A 126 -27.78 -12.45 -34.97
C ARG A 126 -26.54 -13.34 -35.00
N LEU A 127 -26.73 -14.65 -35.03
CA LEU A 127 -25.64 -15.63 -35.19
C LEU A 127 -24.73 -15.33 -36.39
N GLY A 128 -25.29 -14.83 -37.50
CA GLY A 128 -24.50 -14.48 -38.68
C GLY A 128 -23.43 -13.41 -38.44
N PHE A 129 -23.66 -12.47 -37.51
CA PHE A 129 -22.65 -11.48 -37.11
C PHE A 129 -21.54 -12.14 -36.29
N ALA A 130 -21.90 -12.97 -35.30
CA ALA A 130 -20.94 -13.69 -34.48
C ALA A 130 -20.06 -14.64 -35.33
N GLU A 131 -20.68 -15.33 -36.29
CA GLU A 131 -19.99 -16.20 -37.24
C GLU A 131 -19.03 -15.42 -38.16
N TYR A 132 -19.44 -14.24 -38.63
CA TYR A 132 -18.58 -13.34 -39.40
C TYR A 132 -17.35 -12.91 -38.59
N LYS A 133 -17.55 -12.45 -37.34
CA LYS A 133 -16.46 -12.03 -36.45
C LYS A 133 -15.55 -13.17 -36.04
N TYR A 134 -16.10 -14.37 -35.85
CA TYR A 134 -15.31 -15.57 -35.63
C TYR A 134 -14.39 -15.89 -36.82
N ARG A 135 -14.90 -15.78 -38.06
CA ARG A 135 -14.09 -15.96 -39.27
C ARG A 135 -13.04 -14.87 -39.45
N GLU A 136 -13.40 -13.62 -39.14
CA GLU A 136 -12.47 -12.49 -39.20
C GLU A 136 -11.29 -12.69 -38.23
N LEU A 137 -11.56 -13.19 -37.02
CA LEU A 137 -10.50 -13.55 -36.06
C LEU A 137 -9.61 -14.68 -36.58
N ILE A 138 -10.17 -15.73 -37.20
CA ILE A 138 -9.38 -16.81 -37.78
C ILE A 138 -8.50 -16.27 -38.92
N ALA A 139 -9.07 -15.48 -39.82
CA ALA A 139 -8.32 -14.87 -40.92
C ALA A 139 -7.19 -13.96 -40.39
N TRP A 140 -7.44 -13.18 -39.34
CA TRP A 140 -6.40 -12.41 -38.65
C TRP A 140 -5.29 -13.32 -38.12
N ALA A 141 -5.63 -14.42 -37.44
CA ALA A 141 -4.64 -15.36 -36.91
C ALA A 141 -3.77 -16.01 -38.01
N GLU A 142 -4.35 -16.28 -39.19
CA GLU A 142 -3.63 -16.81 -40.36
C GLU A 142 -2.66 -15.77 -40.99
N THR A 143 -2.90 -14.47 -40.79
CA THR A 143 -2.05 -13.40 -41.34
C THR A 143 -0.85 -13.03 -40.45
N LEU A 144 -0.69 -13.68 -39.29
CA LEU A 144 0.40 -13.39 -38.35
C LEU A 144 1.77 -13.85 -38.91
N PRO A 145 2.82 -13.01 -38.84
CA PRO A 145 4.18 -13.36 -39.23
C PRO A 145 4.73 -14.63 -38.57
N SER A 146 5.63 -15.34 -39.27
CA SER A 146 6.28 -16.56 -38.76
C SER A 146 7.13 -16.33 -37.51
N SER A 147 7.63 -15.11 -37.29
CA SER A 147 8.30 -14.66 -36.06
C SER A 147 7.40 -14.69 -34.83
N MET A 148 6.08 -14.73 -35.02
CA MET A 148 5.08 -14.81 -33.95
C MET A 148 4.56 -16.23 -33.70
N MET A 149 5.05 -17.22 -34.45
CA MET A 149 4.72 -18.62 -34.19
C MET A 149 5.40 -19.10 -32.91
N ARG A 150 4.70 -19.97 -32.17
CA ARG A 150 5.17 -20.50 -30.88
C ARG A 150 6.47 -21.30 -31.05
N SER A 151 7.54 -20.90 -30.37
CA SER A 151 8.81 -21.64 -30.26
C SER A 151 9.28 -21.66 -28.79
N GLU A 152 10.03 -22.68 -28.40
CA GLU A 152 10.61 -22.78 -27.04
C GLU A 152 11.66 -21.68 -26.76
N GLN A 153 12.18 -21.03 -27.80
CA GLN A 153 13.26 -20.03 -27.73
C GLN A 153 12.76 -18.59 -27.93
N SER A 154 11.45 -18.35 -27.83
CA SER A 154 10.87 -17.03 -28.12
C SER A 154 11.26 -15.96 -27.07
N PRO A 155 11.65 -14.74 -27.49
CA PRO A 155 12.07 -13.65 -26.57
C PRO A 155 10.92 -13.12 -25.69
N HIS A 156 11.25 -12.43 -24.58
CA HIS A 156 10.29 -12.03 -23.54
C HIS A 156 9.08 -11.20 -24.01
N HIS A 157 9.18 -10.41 -25.08
CA HIS A 157 8.01 -9.70 -25.65
C HIS A 157 7.02 -10.64 -26.37
N VAL A 158 7.45 -11.84 -26.75
CA VAL A 158 6.59 -12.92 -27.24
C VAL A 158 5.79 -13.56 -26.09
N LEU A 159 6.14 -13.31 -24.82
CA LEU A 159 5.27 -13.63 -23.67
C LEU A 159 3.96 -12.86 -23.74
N THR A 160 4.00 -11.60 -24.22
CA THR A 160 2.81 -10.80 -24.54
C THR A 160 1.97 -11.47 -25.62
N PHE A 161 2.60 -12.18 -26.57
CA PHE A 161 1.92 -12.99 -27.58
C PHE A 161 1.34 -14.30 -27.06
N GLN A 162 1.94 -14.90 -26.04
CA GLN A 162 1.32 -16.04 -25.37
C GLN A 162 0.05 -15.60 -24.63
N THR A 163 0.05 -14.42 -24.01
CA THR A 163 -1.18 -13.75 -23.56
C THR A 163 -2.10 -13.37 -24.72
N ALA A 164 -1.59 -13.00 -25.90
CA ALA A 164 -2.43 -12.74 -27.08
C ALA A 164 -3.12 -14.02 -27.61
N SER A 165 -2.44 -15.17 -27.58
CA SER A 165 -3.05 -16.47 -27.89
C SER A 165 -4.14 -16.84 -26.88
N ILE A 166 -3.90 -16.51 -25.60
CA ILE A 166 -4.91 -16.62 -24.54
C ILE A 166 -6.10 -15.68 -24.85
N TRP A 167 -5.86 -14.41 -25.16
CA TRP A 167 -6.89 -13.42 -25.49
C TRP A 167 -7.67 -13.77 -26.76
N PHE A 168 -7.01 -14.37 -27.76
CA PHE A 168 -7.65 -14.88 -28.97
C PHE A 168 -8.74 -15.90 -28.62
N HIS A 169 -8.41 -16.91 -27.82
CA HIS A 169 -9.42 -17.87 -27.40
C HIS A 169 -10.44 -17.26 -26.44
N CYS A 170 -10.05 -16.35 -25.54
CA CYS A 170 -11.01 -15.61 -24.71
C CYS A 170 -12.03 -14.85 -25.54
N ALA A 171 -11.59 -14.18 -26.61
CA ALA A 171 -12.46 -13.48 -27.55
C ALA A 171 -13.40 -14.42 -28.30
N ILE A 172 -12.92 -15.59 -28.75
CA ILE A 172 -13.79 -16.62 -29.34
C ILE A 172 -14.86 -17.05 -28.35
N LEU A 173 -14.50 -17.26 -27.08
CA LEU A 173 -15.47 -17.60 -26.06
C LEU A 173 -16.51 -16.49 -25.87
N ASP A 174 -16.11 -15.22 -25.83
CA ASP A 174 -17.06 -14.11 -25.65
C ASP A 174 -17.98 -13.90 -26.86
N ILE A 175 -17.48 -14.08 -28.09
CA ILE A 175 -18.29 -14.00 -29.32
C ILE A 175 -19.30 -15.15 -29.40
N LEU A 176 -18.89 -16.38 -29.06
CA LEU A 176 -19.72 -17.56 -29.27
C LEU A 176 -20.59 -17.95 -28.07
N ARG A 177 -20.22 -17.56 -26.83
CA ARG A 177 -20.96 -17.90 -25.59
C ARG A 177 -22.46 -17.66 -25.70
N PRO A 178 -22.96 -16.51 -26.19
CA PRO A 178 -24.40 -16.23 -26.24
C PRO A 178 -25.21 -17.19 -27.12
N PHE A 179 -24.55 -17.88 -28.05
CA PHE A 179 -25.17 -18.75 -29.05
C PHE A 179 -25.03 -20.24 -28.73
N THR A 180 -24.38 -20.58 -27.62
CA THR A 180 -24.32 -21.97 -27.14
C THR A 180 -25.69 -22.48 -26.71
N ALA A 181 -25.92 -23.78 -26.84
CA ALA A 181 -27.17 -24.43 -26.44
C ALA A 181 -27.49 -24.14 -24.96
N THR A 182 -26.47 -24.18 -24.10
CA THR A 182 -26.61 -23.92 -22.66
C THR A 182 -27.01 -22.47 -22.36
N ALA A 183 -26.34 -21.48 -22.95
CA ALA A 183 -26.69 -20.07 -22.73
C ALA A 183 -28.11 -19.72 -23.24
N ARG A 184 -28.55 -20.39 -24.30
CA ARG A 184 -29.91 -20.25 -24.84
C ARG A 184 -30.96 -21.07 -24.10
N SER A 185 -30.58 -21.92 -23.15
CA SER A 185 -31.47 -22.91 -22.54
C SER A 185 -32.20 -23.77 -23.59
N ALA A 186 -31.51 -24.11 -24.68
CA ALA A 186 -32.04 -24.87 -25.81
C ALA A 186 -31.46 -26.29 -25.83
N PRO A 187 -32.23 -27.31 -26.27
CA PRO A 187 -31.77 -28.69 -26.30
C PRO A 187 -30.80 -29.01 -27.45
N THR A 188 -30.73 -28.16 -28.48
CA THR A 188 -29.94 -28.40 -29.70
C THR A 188 -29.01 -27.23 -30.02
N SER A 189 -27.82 -27.56 -30.52
CA SER A 189 -26.83 -26.59 -31.01
C SER A 189 -27.27 -25.96 -32.33
N LEU A 190 -26.95 -24.68 -32.55
CA LEU A 190 -27.16 -24.03 -33.85
C LEU A 190 -26.05 -24.42 -34.84
N PRO A 191 -26.37 -24.73 -36.11
CA PRO A 191 -25.33 -24.93 -37.12
C PRO A 191 -24.77 -23.57 -37.59
N PHE A 192 -23.47 -23.52 -37.85
CA PHE A 192 -22.88 -22.44 -38.63
C PHE A 192 -23.33 -22.53 -40.10
N LYS A 193 -23.53 -21.38 -40.76
CA LYS A 193 -24.06 -21.33 -42.13
C LYS A 193 -22.98 -21.27 -43.21
N THR A 194 -21.78 -20.80 -42.87
CA THR A 194 -20.71 -20.50 -43.82
C THR A 194 -19.56 -21.50 -43.80
N PHE A 195 -19.56 -22.44 -42.86
CA PHE A 195 -18.57 -23.52 -42.79
C PHE A 195 -19.09 -24.79 -43.49
N SER A 196 -18.24 -25.42 -44.30
CA SER A 196 -18.62 -26.60 -45.09
C SER A 196 -18.85 -27.88 -44.26
N CYS A 197 -18.44 -27.88 -42.98
CA CYS A 197 -18.55 -29.04 -42.11
C CYS A 197 -19.93 -29.11 -41.43
N LYS A 198 -20.64 -30.24 -41.60
CA LYS A 198 -22.00 -30.46 -41.06
C LYS A 198 -22.09 -30.41 -39.53
N ASN A 199 -20.98 -30.62 -38.81
CA ASN A 199 -20.91 -30.61 -37.35
C ASN A 199 -20.35 -29.30 -36.78
N SER A 200 -20.20 -28.27 -37.62
CA SER A 200 -19.71 -26.96 -37.20
C SER A 200 -20.83 -26.17 -36.50
N SER A 201 -20.62 -25.87 -35.23
CA SER A 201 -21.57 -25.14 -34.37
C SER A 201 -20.82 -24.22 -33.41
N PRO A 202 -21.48 -23.18 -32.85
CA PRO A 202 -20.93 -22.38 -31.76
C PRO A 202 -20.47 -23.24 -30.59
N ASP A 203 -21.23 -24.26 -30.20
CA ASP A 203 -20.89 -25.18 -29.11
C ASP A 203 -19.58 -25.95 -29.39
N THR A 204 -19.40 -26.47 -30.61
CA THR A 204 -18.18 -27.19 -31.01
C THR A 204 -16.95 -26.26 -30.96
N ALA A 205 -17.06 -25.05 -31.51
CA ALA A 205 -15.96 -24.07 -31.53
C ALA A 205 -15.65 -23.50 -30.14
N TYR A 206 -16.68 -23.28 -29.33
CA TYR A 206 -16.56 -22.87 -27.93
C TYR A 206 -15.82 -23.94 -27.13
N LYS A 207 -16.24 -25.21 -27.21
CA LYS A 207 -15.59 -26.32 -26.51
C LYS A 207 -14.13 -26.52 -26.95
N ALA A 208 -13.85 -26.40 -28.25
CA ALA A 208 -12.48 -26.47 -28.77
C ALA A 208 -11.59 -25.36 -28.18
N SER A 209 -12.10 -24.13 -28.08
CA SER A 209 -11.36 -23.02 -27.49
C SER A 209 -11.17 -23.15 -25.98
N VAL A 210 -12.16 -23.69 -25.25
CA VAL A 210 -12.00 -24.02 -23.81
C VAL A 210 -10.86 -25.03 -23.60
N ASN A 211 -10.83 -26.12 -24.39
CA ASN A 211 -9.78 -27.14 -24.29
C ASN A 211 -8.40 -26.57 -24.62
N GLN A 212 -8.31 -25.70 -25.61
CA GLN A 212 -7.06 -25.05 -25.95
C GLN A 212 -6.61 -24.06 -24.86
N LEU A 213 -7.53 -23.32 -24.24
CA LEU A 213 -7.24 -22.46 -23.09
C LEU A 213 -6.75 -23.25 -21.87
N LYS A 214 -7.40 -24.37 -21.53
CA LYS A 214 -6.93 -25.30 -20.47
C LYS A 214 -5.44 -25.62 -20.65
N ARG A 215 -5.06 -26.04 -21.87
CA ARG A 215 -3.66 -26.34 -22.23
C ARG A 215 -2.75 -25.11 -22.17
N LEU A 216 -3.19 -23.98 -22.73
CA LEU A 216 -2.38 -22.76 -22.80
C LEU A 216 -2.05 -22.21 -21.42
N ILE A 217 -3.02 -22.21 -20.50
CA ILE A 217 -2.84 -21.73 -19.13
C ILE A 217 -1.82 -22.60 -18.38
N ILE A 218 -1.92 -23.92 -18.48
CA ILE A 218 -0.98 -24.85 -17.84
C ILE A 218 0.44 -24.66 -18.40
N VAL A 219 0.59 -24.57 -19.72
CA VAL A 219 1.90 -24.33 -20.36
C VAL A 219 2.46 -22.97 -19.97
N TYR A 220 1.61 -21.94 -19.89
CA TYR A 220 2.02 -20.59 -19.47
C TYR A 220 2.52 -20.59 -18.03
N ARG A 221 1.82 -21.27 -17.13
CA ARG A 221 2.22 -21.42 -15.72
C ARG A 221 3.49 -22.25 -15.53
N LYS A 222 3.67 -23.31 -16.33
CA LYS A 222 4.82 -24.20 -16.22
C LYS A 222 6.11 -23.55 -16.73
N ASN A 223 6.04 -22.81 -17.83
CA ASN A 223 7.23 -22.36 -18.55
C ASN A 223 7.67 -20.94 -18.14
N TYR A 224 6.84 -20.18 -17.42
CA TYR A 224 7.10 -18.77 -17.11
C TYR A 224 6.80 -18.43 -15.65
N THR A 225 7.58 -17.50 -15.09
CA THR A 225 7.43 -16.96 -13.73
C THR A 225 6.45 -15.78 -13.66
N ALA A 226 6.21 -15.11 -14.80
CA ALA A 226 5.25 -14.01 -14.96
C ALA A 226 3.83 -14.25 -14.40
N PRO A 227 3.23 -15.45 -14.50
CA PRO A 227 1.89 -15.74 -13.98
C PRO A 227 1.71 -15.46 -12.48
N SER A 228 2.80 -15.43 -11.71
CA SER A 228 2.79 -15.15 -10.27
C SER A 228 2.61 -13.67 -9.93
N TYR A 229 2.81 -12.75 -10.89
CA TYR A 229 2.76 -11.31 -10.64
C TYR A 229 2.12 -10.48 -11.78
N THR A 230 1.63 -11.09 -12.87
CA THR A 230 0.84 -10.40 -13.91
C THR A 230 -0.61 -10.85 -13.91
N MET A 231 -1.53 -9.91 -14.11
CA MET A 231 -2.98 -10.17 -14.14
C MET A 231 -3.55 -10.39 -15.54
N LEU A 232 -2.77 -10.14 -16.59
CA LEU A 232 -3.26 -10.11 -17.96
C LEU A 232 -3.83 -11.45 -18.47
N TRP A 233 -3.45 -12.57 -17.85
CA TRP A 233 -3.88 -13.92 -18.22
C TRP A 233 -5.06 -14.45 -17.38
N HIS A 234 -5.38 -13.83 -16.24
CA HIS A 234 -6.40 -14.35 -15.32
C HIS A 234 -7.82 -14.37 -15.93
N THR A 235 -8.03 -13.58 -16.99
CA THR A 235 -9.33 -13.48 -17.69
C THR A 235 -9.68 -14.80 -18.36
N ALA A 236 -8.65 -15.58 -18.70
CA ALA A 236 -8.79 -16.93 -19.20
C ALA A 236 -9.13 -17.93 -18.11
N LEU A 237 -8.57 -17.78 -16.90
CA LEU A 237 -8.95 -18.60 -15.75
C LEU A 237 -10.45 -18.45 -15.45
N ILE A 238 -10.96 -17.22 -15.39
CA ILE A 238 -12.38 -16.95 -15.14
C ILE A 238 -13.26 -17.59 -16.23
N ARG A 239 -12.88 -17.48 -17.50
CA ARG A 239 -13.63 -18.08 -18.63
C ARG A 239 -13.63 -19.61 -18.59
N VAL A 240 -12.47 -20.22 -18.32
CA VAL A 240 -12.35 -21.67 -18.15
C VAL A 240 -13.16 -22.13 -16.94
N ALA A 241 -13.13 -21.38 -15.83
CA ALA A 241 -13.93 -21.68 -14.65
C ALA A 241 -15.43 -21.66 -14.94
N ASN A 242 -15.92 -20.62 -15.61
CA ASN A 242 -17.31 -20.53 -16.03
C ASN A 242 -17.72 -21.70 -16.95
N ALA A 243 -16.86 -22.10 -17.89
CA ALA A 243 -17.12 -23.22 -18.78
C ALA A 243 -17.19 -24.56 -18.02
N ILE A 244 -16.21 -24.84 -17.16
CA ILE A 244 -16.12 -26.08 -16.38
C ILE A 244 -17.24 -26.19 -15.35
N LEU A 245 -17.58 -25.10 -14.64
CA LEU A 245 -18.68 -25.08 -13.66
C LEU A 245 -20.07 -25.18 -14.33
N THR A 246 -20.16 -24.95 -15.64
CA THR A 246 -21.41 -25.13 -16.39
C THR A 246 -21.60 -26.57 -16.89
N ASP A 247 -20.52 -27.30 -17.23
CA ASP A 247 -20.59 -28.70 -17.67
C ASP A 247 -20.59 -29.69 -16.50
N ALA A 248 -21.79 -30.04 -16.01
CA ALA A 248 -21.97 -30.93 -14.85
C ALA A 248 -21.35 -32.33 -14.99
N LYS A 249 -20.88 -32.70 -16.19
CA LYS A 249 -20.29 -34.01 -16.47
C LYS A 249 -18.77 -33.96 -16.62
N ASP A 250 -18.12 -32.81 -16.54
CA ASP A 250 -16.66 -32.71 -16.66
C ASP A 250 -16.02 -33.33 -15.40
N PRO A 251 -15.33 -34.49 -15.48
CA PRO A 251 -14.74 -35.15 -14.32
C PRO A 251 -13.53 -34.39 -13.76
N GLU A 252 -12.97 -33.44 -14.51
CA GLU A 252 -11.76 -32.70 -14.13
C GLU A 252 -12.06 -31.45 -13.31
N TRP A 253 -13.33 -31.15 -12.99
CA TRP A 253 -13.73 -29.90 -12.36
C TRP A 253 -13.01 -29.61 -11.03
N HIS A 254 -12.78 -30.66 -10.24
CA HIS A 254 -12.11 -30.57 -8.94
C HIS A 254 -10.61 -30.26 -9.08
N PHE A 255 -9.94 -30.88 -10.07
CA PHE A 255 -8.55 -30.57 -10.41
C PHE A 255 -8.40 -29.10 -10.80
N TYR A 256 -9.28 -28.60 -11.67
CA TYR A 256 -9.20 -27.21 -12.12
C TYR A 256 -9.57 -26.24 -11.00
N LEU A 257 -10.49 -26.57 -10.11
CA LEU A 257 -10.78 -25.77 -8.91
C LEU A 257 -9.51 -25.58 -8.08
N SER A 258 -8.87 -26.69 -7.69
CA SER A 258 -7.62 -26.66 -6.92
C SER A 258 -6.52 -25.86 -7.66
N PHE A 259 -6.43 -26.04 -8.98
CA PHE A 259 -5.50 -25.29 -9.81
C PHE A 259 -5.78 -23.77 -9.79
N TRP A 260 -7.04 -23.33 -9.87
CA TRP A 260 -7.42 -21.92 -9.80
C TRP A 260 -7.09 -21.30 -8.45
N ILE A 261 -7.45 -21.98 -7.35
CA ILE A 261 -7.16 -21.52 -5.99
C ILE A 261 -5.66 -21.28 -5.84
N GLN A 262 -4.83 -22.25 -6.25
CA GLN A 262 -3.38 -22.10 -6.18
C GLN A 262 -2.84 -20.97 -7.09
N CYS A 263 -3.48 -20.71 -8.24
CA CYS A 263 -3.11 -19.59 -9.10
C CYS A 263 -3.41 -18.24 -8.42
N TYR A 264 -4.57 -18.10 -7.79
CA TYR A 264 -4.96 -16.88 -7.09
C TYR A 264 -4.24 -16.72 -5.75
N GLU A 265 -3.86 -17.80 -5.07
CA GLU A 265 -2.99 -17.78 -3.89
C GLU A 265 -1.62 -17.16 -4.24
N ASN A 266 -1.03 -17.56 -5.36
CA ASN A 266 0.23 -16.98 -5.84
C ASN A 266 0.05 -15.50 -6.22
N LEU A 267 -1.02 -15.16 -6.94
CA LEU A 267 -1.32 -13.77 -7.32
C LEU A 267 -1.67 -12.88 -6.11
N ARG A 268 -2.21 -13.46 -5.03
CA ARG A 268 -2.56 -12.74 -3.79
C ARG A 268 -1.36 -12.06 -3.14
N ARG A 269 -0.16 -12.58 -3.39
CA ARG A 269 1.12 -11.98 -2.95
C ARG A 269 1.39 -10.62 -3.61
N SER A 270 0.88 -10.42 -4.84
CA SER A 270 1.04 -9.19 -5.60
C SER A 270 -0.23 -8.33 -5.65
N TYR A 271 -1.40 -8.94 -5.53
CA TYR A 271 -2.70 -8.28 -5.68
C TYR A 271 -3.69 -8.74 -4.60
N HIS A 272 -4.01 -7.88 -3.65
CA HIS A 272 -4.91 -8.19 -2.53
C HIS A 272 -6.28 -8.71 -3.00
N PHE A 273 -6.83 -8.16 -4.08
CA PHE A 273 -8.14 -8.57 -4.58
C PHE A 273 -8.19 -9.95 -5.25
N ALA A 274 -7.05 -10.63 -5.45
CA ALA A 274 -7.04 -12.01 -5.90
C ALA A 274 -7.77 -12.96 -4.93
N GLU A 275 -7.80 -12.61 -3.64
CA GLU A 275 -8.60 -13.30 -2.62
C GLU A 275 -10.09 -13.19 -2.90
N ALA A 276 -10.59 -12.01 -3.24
CA ALA A 276 -11.99 -11.82 -3.62
C ALA A 276 -12.35 -12.66 -4.85
N ILE A 277 -11.44 -12.78 -5.84
CA ILE A 277 -11.63 -13.66 -7.00
C ILE A 277 -11.71 -15.13 -6.56
N GLY A 278 -10.77 -15.60 -5.73
CA GLY A 278 -10.78 -16.95 -5.18
C GLY A 278 -12.08 -17.27 -4.44
N ARG A 279 -12.53 -16.36 -3.56
CA ARG A 279 -13.78 -16.46 -2.80
C ARG A 279 -14.99 -16.52 -3.74
N SER A 280 -15.05 -15.65 -4.75
CA SER A 280 -16.14 -15.66 -5.75
C SER A 280 -16.23 -16.99 -6.51
N LEU A 281 -15.09 -17.59 -6.88
CA LEU A 281 -15.05 -18.88 -7.57
C LEU A 281 -15.51 -20.03 -6.67
N LEU A 282 -15.20 -19.97 -5.37
CA LEU A 282 -15.69 -20.95 -4.40
C LEU A 282 -17.20 -20.81 -4.19
N SER A 283 -17.73 -19.59 -4.08
CA SER A 283 -19.18 -19.33 -4.05
C SER A 283 -19.89 -19.92 -5.28
N MET A 284 -19.35 -19.66 -6.48
CA MET A 284 -19.90 -20.21 -7.72
C MET A 284 -19.84 -21.75 -7.74
N THR A 285 -18.77 -22.34 -7.20
CA THR A 285 -18.62 -23.79 -7.09
C THR A 285 -19.64 -24.37 -6.12
N LEU A 286 -19.81 -23.79 -4.93
CA LEU A 286 -20.83 -24.19 -3.95
C LEU A 286 -22.25 -24.10 -4.53
N GLN A 287 -22.54 -23.16 -5.43
CA GLN A 287 -23.87 -23.09 -6.05
C GLN A 287 -24.10 -24.17 -7.11
N ARG A 288 -23.05 -24.58 -7.84
CA ARG A 288 -23.18 -25.36 -9.09
C ARG A 288 -22.61 -26.78 -9.04
N ARG A 289 -21.83 -27.11 -8.01
CA ARG A 289 -21.13 -28.39 -7.85
C ARG A 289 -21.30 -28.93 -6.45
N ASP A 290 -21.03 -30.22 -6.29
CA ASP A 290 -21.11 -30.89 -4.99
C ASP A 290 -19.78 -30.74 -4.24
N LEU A 291 -19.44 -29.51 -3.87
CA LEU A 291 -18.29 -29.19 -3.01
C LEU A 291 -18.76 -29.14 -1.55
N SER A 292 -18.06 -29.84 -0.67
CA SER A 292 -18.37 -29.77 0.77
C SER A 292 -18.02 -28.39 1.34
N VAL A 293 -18.79 -27.93 2.33
CA VAL A 293 -18.55 -26.62 2.97
C VAL A 293 -17.20 -26.62 3.67
N ASP A 294 -16.83 -27.73 4.32
CA ASP A 294 -15.54 -27.87 5.01
C ASP A 294 -14.37 -27.77 4.04
N GLU A 295 -14.48 -28.40 2.87
CA GLU A 295 -13.45 -28.30 1.83
C GLU A 295 -13.36 -26.88 1.25
N ALA A 296 -14.49 -26.21 1.06
CA ALA A 296 -14.51 -24.82 0.59
C ALA A 296 -13.86 -23.88 1.63
N ARG A 297 -14.16 -24.03 2.92
CA ARG A 297 -13.52 -23.27 4.01
C ARG A 297 -12.03 -23.61 4.13
N HIS A 298 -11.64 -24.86 3.95
CA HIS A 298 -10.23 -25.25 3.95
C HIS A 298 -9.45 -24.64 2.78
N MET A 299 -10.04 -24.59 1.57
CA MET A 299 -9.45 -23.87 0.44
C MET A 299 -9.39 -22.36 0.70
N MET A 300 -10.38 -21.78 1.42
CA MET A 300 -10.35 -20.37 1.82
C MET A 300 -9.22 -20.05 2.81
N GLN A 301 -8.88 -20.97 3.73
CA GLN A 301 -7.74 -20.79 4.65
C GLN A 301 -6.41 -20.60 3.93
N GLN A 302 -6.28 -21.04 2.66
CA GLN A 302 -5.08 -20.78 1.85
C GLN A 302 -4.90 -19.29 1.53
N PHE A 303 -5.98 -18.50 1.56
CA PHE A 303 -5.93 -17.05 1.41
C PHE A 303 -5.78 -16.31 2.75
N GLU A 304 -6.08 -16.97 3.88
CA GLU A 304 -5.99 -16.40 5.23
C GLU A 304 -4.53 -16.38 5.72
N ASN A 305 -3.91 -15.21 5.67
CA ASN A 305 -2.77 -14.91 6.54
C ASN A 305 -3.29 -14.36 7.88
N ARG A 306 -2.66 -14.77 8.99
CA ARG A 306 -2.88 -14.32 10.39
C ARG A 306 -2.51 -12.85 10.62
N LEU A 307 -2.91 -11.96 9.72
CA LEU A 307 -2.81 -10.54 9.86
C LEU A 307 -4.20 -9.98 9.83
N ASN A 308 -4.59 -9.32 10.92
CA ASN A 308 -5.70 -8.40 10.98
C ASN A 308 -5.42 -7.25 10.00
N SER A 309 -5.55 -7.48 8.70
CA SER A 309 -5.88 -6.41 7.78
C SER A 309 -7.30 -6.04 8.12
N SER A 310 -7.51 -4.77 8.50
CA SER A 310 -8.83 -4.17 8.51
C SER A 310 -9.57 -4.59 7.25
N SER A 311 -10.84 -4.95 7.42
CA SER A 311 -11.83 -5.17 6.37
C SER A 311 -12.04 -3.87 5.57
N GLU A 312 -11.00 -3.35 4.91
CA GLU A 312 -11.18 -2.38 3.86
C GLU A 312 -11.79 -3.13 2.68
N ASP A 313 -13.02 -2.78 2.34
CA ASP A 313 -13.80 -3.34 1.23
C ASP A 313 -12.95 -3.43 -0.04
N ILE A 314 -12.48 -4.63 -0.33
CA ILE A 314 -11.73 -4.92 -1.55
C ILE A 314 -12.69 -4.80 -2.73
N ARG A 315 -12.62 -3.68 -3.46
CA ARG A 315 -13.45 -3.42 -4.64
C ARG A 315 -12.96 -4.19 -5.87
N ALA A 316 -13.50 -5.38 -6.08
CA ALA A 316 -13.34 -6.17 -7.31
C ALA A 316 -14.61 -6.07 -8.17
N THR A 317 -14.79 -4.93 -8.84
CA THR A 317 -16.05 -4.58 -9.54
C THR A 317 -16.22 -5.23 -10.92
N PHE A 318 -15.36 -6.18 -11.31
CA PHE A 318 -15.44 -6.87 -12.60
C PHE A 318 -16.15 -8.23 -12.46
N MET A 319 -16.56 -8.82 -13.59
CA MET A 319 -17.48 -9.96 -13.60
C MET A 319 -16.78 -11.29 -13.27
N ALA A 320 -17.31 -12.04 -12.30
CA ALA A 320 -16.94 -13.42 -12.02
C ALA A 320 -17.86 -14.41 -12.76
N GLU A 321 -19.18 -14.18 -12.74
CA GLU A 321 -20.16 -15.07 -13.37
C GLU A 321 -20.62 -14.52 -14.73
N LEU A 322 -20.00 -15.01 -15.81
CA LEU A 322 -20.14 -14.44 -17.15
C LEU A 322 -21.51 -14.67 -17.81
N ASN A 323 -22.31 -15.62 -17.29
CA ASN A 323 -23.68 -15.82 -17.76
C ASN A 323 -24.66 -14.92 -17.02
N LEU A 324 -24.48 -14.75 -15.70
CA LEU A 324 -25.27 -13.83 -14.90
C LEU A 324 -24.99 -12.39 -15.30
N SER A 325 -23.76 -12.05 -15.71
CA SER A 325 -23.38 -10.69 -16.11
C SER A 325 -24.19 -10.16 -17.30
N MET A 326 -24.80 -11.03 -18.09
CA MET A 326 -25.67 -10.65 -19.21
C MET A 326 -27.10 -10.28 -18.78
N MET A 327 -27.50 -10.64 -17.56
CA MET A 327 -28.86 -10.46 -17.05
C MET A 327 -28.89 -9.52 -15.83
N ASP A 328 -27.92 -9.69 -14.94
CA ASP A 328 -27.75 -8.95 -13.70
C ASP A 328 -26.25 -8.70 -13.45
N PRO A 329 -25.68 -7.63 -14.03
CA PRO A 329 -24.26 -7.33 -13.92
C PRO A 329 -23.83 -6.95 -12.50
N GLU A 330 -24.73 -6.41 -11.67
CA GLU A 330 -24.42 -6.07 -10.27
C GLU A 330 -24.16 -7.34 -9.47
N GLU A 331 -25.01 -8.35 -9.66
CA GLU A 331 -24.92 -9.63 -8.95
C GLU A 331 -23.85 -10.58 -9.50
N ALA A 332 -23.39 -10.35 -10.73
CA ALA A 332 -22.35 -11.14 -11.37
C ALA A 332 -20.91 -10.71 -11.02
N THR A 333 -20.75 -9.63 -10.27
CA THR A 333 -19.44 -9.12 -9.86
C THR A 333 -18.69 -10.11 -8.96
N VAL A 334 -17.36 -10.06 -9.01
CA VAL A 334 -16.50 -10.79 -8.05
C VAL A 334 -16.88 -10.41 -6.63
N GLU A 335 -17.10 -9.13 -6.35
CA GLU A 335 -17.45 -8.60 -5.03
C GLU A 335 -18.78 -9.18 -4.50
N SER A 336 -19.88 -9.10 -5.28
CA SER A 336 -21.16 -9.65 -4.82
C SER A 336 -21.07 -11.15 -4.53
N LEU A 337 -20.44 -11.91 -5.44
CA LEU A 337 -20.29 -13.35 -5.26
C LEU A 337 -19.35 -13.72 -4.11
N ALA A 338 -18.31 -12.93 -3.85
CA ALA A 338 -17.43 -13.12 -2.72
C ALA A 338 -18.15 -12.84 -1.40
N ASN A 339 -18.96 -11.78 -1.32
CA ASN A 339 -19.72 -11.41 -0.12
C ASN A 339 -20.81 -12.44 0.23
N LYS A 340 -21.39 -13.09 -0.78
CA LYS A 340 -22.39 -14.16 -0.60
C LYS A 340 -21.79 -15.51 -0.15
N PHE A 341 -20.46 -15.63 -0.04
CA PHE A 341 -19.81 -16.90 0.27
C PHE A 341 -20.33 -17.52 1.58
N GLU A 342 -20.31 -16.75 2.67
CA GLU A 342 -20.74 -17.26 3.99
C GLU A 342 -22.23 -17.59 4.00
N ASP A 343 -23.07 -16.77 3.39
CA ASP A 343 -24.52 -17.04 3.28
C ASP A 343 -24.78 -18.36 2.54
N ILE A 344 -24.08 -18.61 1.42
CA ILE A 344 -24.20 -19.85 0.64
C ILE A 344 -23.66 -21.05 1.42
N ALA A 345 -22.52 -20.89 2.09
CA ALA A 345 -21.89 -21.92 2.90
C ALA A 345 -22.78 -22.34 4.07
N LEU A 346 -23.29 -21.37 4.84
CA LEU A 346 -24.24 -21.59 5.93
C LEU A 346 -25.51 -22.28 5.42
N PHE A 347 -26.10 -21.79 4.32
CA PHE A 347 -27.29 -22.40 3.74
C PHE A 347 -27.07 -23.88 3.40
N ARG A 348 -25.91 -24.22 2.80
CA ARG A 348 -25.56 -25.63 2.52
C ARG A 348 -25.39 -26.48 3.77
N GLU A 349 -24.71 -25.96 4.78
CA GLU A 349 -24.48 -26.65 6.05
C GLU A 349 -25.80 -26.98 6.77
N PHE A 350 -26.77 -26.06 6.73
CA PHE A 350 -28.12 -26.32 7.22
C PHE A 350 -28.84 -27.41 6.42
N THR A 351 -28.71 -27.41 5.09
CA THR A 351 -29.37 -28.40 4.24
C THR A 351 -28.71 -29.79 4.27
N SER A 352 -27.42 -29.91 4.61
CA SER A 352 -26.71 -31.20 4.67
C SER A 352 -26.81 -31.89 6.03
N ARG A 353 -26.98 -31.15 7.13
CA ARG A 353 -27.11 -31.71 8.49
C ARG A 353 -28.38 -32.52 8.70
N GLU A 354 -29.47 -32.20 8.01
CA GLU A 354 -30.73 -32.96 8.08
C GLU A 354 -30.61 -34.40 7.54
N ASP A 355 -29.62 -34.69 6.67
CA ASP A 355 -29.41 -36.03 6.10
C ASP A 355 -28.59 -36.97 7.01
N SER A 356 -27.94 -36.45 8.07
CA SER A 356 -26.98 -37.19 8.91
C SER A 356 -27.51 -37.67 10.27
N VAL A 357 -28.72 -37.28 10.67
CA VAL A 357 -29.28 -37.55 12.02
C VAL A 357 -30.25 -38.75 12.05
N ALA A 358 -30.34 -39.54 10.97
CA ALA A 358 -31.34 -40.61 10.85
C ALA A 358 -31.01 -41.95 11.55
N ASP A 359 -30.01 -42.05 12.44
CA ASP A 359 -29.60 -43.34 13.06
C ASP A 359 -29.46 -43.33 14.60
N GLY A 360 -30.30 -42.57 15.31
CA GLY A 360 -30.36 -42.57 16.78
C GLY A 360 -31.78 -42.47 17.29
N THR A 361 -32.28 -43.57 17.87
CA THR A 361 -33.63 -43.68 18.45
C THR A 361 -33.73 -42.98 19.80
N VAL A 362 -34.46 -41.86 19.87
CA VAL A 362 -35.18 -41.41 21.08
C VAL A 362 -36.52 -40.79 20.62
N ASP A 363 -37.60 -41.26 21.25
CA ASP A 363 -38.99 -40.95 20.95
C ASP A 363 -39.51 -39.86 21.90
N LEU A 364 -40.32 -38.93 21.35
CA LEU A 364 -41.30 -38.01 22.00
C LEU A 364 -40.74 -36.79 22.76
N ASP A 365 -41.19 -35.54 22.55
CA ASP A 365 -42.27 -34.98 21.75
C ASP A 365 -42.08 -33.44 21.73
N GLU A 366 -41.61 -32.84 20.61
CA GLU A 366 -41.83 -31.41 20.30
C GLU A 366 -41.38 -31.13 18.85
N THR A 367 -42.35 -31.27 17.94
CA THR A 367 -42.13 -31.12 16.49
C THR A 367 -42.49 -29.69 16.06
N TYR A 368 -41.50 -28.85 15.76
CA TYR A 368 -41.70 -27.65 14.94
C TYR A 368 -40.63 -27.53 13.84
N ALA A 369 -40.96 -28.19 12.73
CA ALA A 369 -40.22 -28.22 11.47
C ALA A 369 -40.16 -26.86 10.76
N TRP A 370 -38.95 -26.46 10.34
CA TRP A 370 -38.70 -25.40 9.35
C TRP A 370 -37.80 -25.94 8.24
N GLY A 371 -38.40 -26.68 7.29
CA GLY A 371 -37.81 -27.00 5.99
C GLY A 371 -38.75 -26.56 4.86
N ILE A 372 -38.29 -25.67 3.99
CA ILE A 372 -39.02 -25.21 2.80
C ILE A 372 -38.82 -26.21 1.65
N THR A 373 -39.95 -26.66 1.10
CA THR A 373 -40.21 -27.36 -0.17
C THR A 373 -39.84 -28.85 -0.34
N MET A 374 -40.93 -29.65 -0.40
CA MET A 374 -41.08 -30.88 -1.20
C MET A 374 -40.20 -32.09 -0.85
N LYS A 375 -40.69 -32.96 0.05
CA LYS A 375 -40.80 -34.40 -0.24
C LYS A 375 -41.78 -35.14 0.69
N VAL A 376 -42.69 -35.86 0.04
CA VAL A 376 -43.37 -37.10 0.46
C VAL A 376 -44.42 -37.01 1.58
N ALA A 377 -45.67 -36.82 1.14
CA ALA A 377 -46.73 -37.70 1.64
C ALA A 377 -46.29 -39.14 1.37
N SER A 378 -46.13 -39.93 2.42
CA SER A 378 -45.89 -41.37 2.49
C SER A 378 -46.41 -42.18 1.28
N ARG A 379 -45.63 -42.20 0.20
CA ARG A 379 -45.53 -43.10 -0.98
C ARG A 379 -44.82 -42.32 -2.11
N PRO A 380 -44.04 -42.97 -2.99
CA PRO A 380 -43.35 -42.27 -4.06
C PRO A 380 -44.38 -41.68 -5.05
N GLY A 381 -44.52 -40.34 -5.14
CA GLY A 381 -45.18 -39.72 -6.30
C GLY A 381 -45.95 -38.38 -6.16
N ALA A 382 -46.34 -37.89 -4.98
CA ALA A 382 -47.24 -36.73 -4.89
C ALA A 382 -46.55 -35.41 -4.47
N ARG A 383 -46.69 -34.34 -5.28
CA ARG A 383 -46.19 -32.97 -5.04
C ARG A 383 -47.31 -32.06 -4.48
N CYS A 384 -46.99 -31.14 -3.57
CA CYS A 384 -47.91 -30.13 -3.05
C CYS A 384 -48.06 -28.96 -4.05
N ASP A 385 -49.28 -28.47 -4.28
CA ASP A 385 -49.58 -27.44 -5.29
C ASP A 385 -49.68 -26.01 -4.73
N GLY A 386 -49.53 -25.83 -3.41
CA GLY A 386 -49.40 -24.52 -2.78
C GLY A 386 -50.69 -23.69 -2.65
N ARG A 387 -51.86 -24.22 -3.02
CA ARG A 387 -53.15 -23.51 -2.91
C ARG A 387 -53.58 -23.31 -1.45
N ARG A 388 -53.98 -22.08 -1.07
CA ARG A 388 -54.53 -21.74 0.25
C ARG A 388 -56.07 -21.64 0.20
N PRO A 389 -56.82 -21.97 1.27
CA PRO A 389 -56.36 -22.31 2.63
C PRO A 389 -55.90 -23.76 2.81
N SER A 390 -56.17 -24.64 1.85
CA SER A 390 -55.72 -26.04 1.87
C SER A 390 -55.27 -26.48 0.49
N CYS A 391 -54.11 -27.13 0.39
CA CYS A 391 -53.61 -27.63 -0.88
C CYS A 391 -54.44 -28.81 -1.38
N SER A 392 -54.49 -29.02 -2.70
CA SER A 392 -55.35 -30.04 -3.30
C SER A 392 -55.03 -31.44 -2.78
N THR A 393 -53.76 -31.68 -2.48
CA THR A 393 -53.26 -32.95 -1.92
C THR A 393 -53.76 -33.19 -0.49
N CYS A 394 -53.84 -32.15 0.36
CA CYS A 394 -54.36 -32.26 1.72
C CYS A 394 -55.88 -32.39 1.76
N ILE A 395 -56.59 -31.77 0.80
CA ILE A 395 -58.04 -31.91 0.63
C ILE A 395 -58.41 -33.36 0.29
N VAL A 396 -57.72 -33.97 -0.68
CA VAL A 396 -57.95 -35.36 -1.09
C VAL A 396 -57.53 -36.35 0.01
N ALA A 397 -56.51 -36.00 0.80
CA ALA A 397 -56.04 -36.83 1.91
C ALA A 397 -56.80 -36.61 3.24
N GLY A 398 -57.77 -35.69 3.29
CA GLY A 398 -58.56 -35.41 4.50
C GLY A 398 -57.74 -34.93 5.70
N ARG A 399 -56.63 -34.19 5.48
CA ARG A 399 -55.71 -33.72 6.54
C ARG A 399 -55.70 -32.19 6.68
N GLU A 400 -55.49 -31.72 7.91
CA GLU A 400 -55.39 -30.28 8.22
C GLU A 400 -54.16 -29.65 7.55
N CYS A 401 -54.34 -28.51 6.87
CA CYS A 401 -53.28 -27.84 6.11
C CYS A 401 -52.83 -26.57 6.84
N ARG A 402 -51.63 -26.58 7.45
CA ARG A 402 -51.09 -25.43 8.20
C ARG A 402 -49.99 -24.71 7.40
N TYR A 403 -50.03 -23.37 7.41
CA TYR A 403 -49.03 -22.51 6.78
C TYR A 403 -48.29 -21.67 7.81
N ALA A 404 -46.96 -21.60 7.70
CA ALA A 404 -46.09 -20.93 8.69
C ALA A 404 -46.06 -19.39 8.62
N ALA A 405 -46.74 -18.79 7.63
CA ALA A 405 -46.81 -17.33 7.46
C ALA A 405 -48.26 -16.86 7.31
N HIS A 406 -48.59 -15.74 7.94
CA HIS A 406 -49.88 -15.07 7.78
C HIS A 406 -50.09 -14.62 6.31
N PRO A 407 -51.36 -14.51 5.84
CA PRO A 407 -51.67 -14.31 4.42
C PRO A 407 -51.09 -13.05 3.76
N HIS A 408 -50.61 -12.08 4.55
CA HIS A 408 -50.15 -10.77 4.08
C HIS A 408 -48.70 -10.42 4.46
N GLU A 409 -47.95 -11.35 5.05
CA GLU A 409 -46.55 -11.10 5.43
C GLU A 409 -45.59 -11.72 4.40
N LEU A 410 -44.70 -10.91 3.82
CA LEU A 410 -43.62 -11.37 2.95
C LEU A 410 -42.67 -12.28 3.76
N GLN A 411 -42.26 -13.41 3.18
CA GLN A 411 -41.36 -14.37 3.86
C GLN A 411 -40.09 -13.71 4.44
N LEU A 412 -39.58 -12.68 3.79
CA LEU A 412 -38.42 -11.91 4.25
C LEU A 412 -38.67 -11.19 5.59
N ALA A 413 -39.89 -10.71 5.84
CA ALA A 413 -40.25 -10.00 7.07
C ALA A 413 -40.39 -10.95 8.26
N ALA A 414 -40.92 -12.16 8.03
CA ALA A 414 -41.00 -13.20 9.06
C ALA A 414 -39.61 -13.74 9.45
N ILE A 415 -38.70 -13.86 8.48
CA ILE A 415 -37.30 -14.24 8.71
C ILE A 415 -36.56 -13.14 9.46
N LYS A 416 -36.74 -11.88 9.05
CA LYS A 416 -36.12 -10.72 9.72
C LYS A 416 -36.53 -10.65 11.20
N ARG A 417 -37.81 -10.82 11.51
CA ARG A 417 -38.29 -10.84 12.91
C ARG A 417 -37.62 -11.93 13.75
N LYS A 418 -37.51 -13.14 13.22
CA LYS A 418 -36.83 -14.25 13.91
C LYS A 418 -35.33 -14.03 14.06
N TYR A 419 -34.70 -13.38 13.09
CA TYR A 419 -33.30 -12.98 13.16
C TYR A 419 -33.09 -11.95 14.27
N ASP A 420 -33.95 -10.92 14.33
CA ASP A 420 -33.92 -9.89 15.36
C ASP A 420 -34.12 -10.51 16.77
N GLU A 421 -35.07 -11.45 16.93
CA GLU A 421 -35.30 -12.20 18.19
C GLU A 421 -34.12 -13.10 18.62
N LEU A 422 -33.38 -13.66 17.65
CA LEU A 422 -32.18 -14.46 17.94
C LEU A 422 -30.99 -13.56 18.30
N GLN A 423 -30.86 -12.42 17.63
CA GLN A 423 -29.79 -11.46 17.89
C GLN A 423 -29.96 -10.83 19.28
N GLU A 424 -31.19 -10.51 19.70
CA GLU A 424 -31.48 -10.02 21.05
C GLU A 424 -31.08 -11.04 22.12
N ARG A 425 -31.43 -12.33 21.92
CA ARG A 425 -31.01 -13.39 22.85
C ARG A 425 -29.50 -13.56 22.93
N MET A 426 -28.78 -13.43 21.81
CA MET A 426 -27.32 -13.53 21.80
C MET A 426 -26.68 -12.41 22.63
N ILE A 427 -27.17 -11.17 22.50
CA ILE A 427 -26.72 -10.02 23.30
C ILE A 427 -26.94 -10.25 24.80
N ASP A 428 -28.09 -10.82 25.17
CA ASP A 428 -28.39 -11.10 26.58
C ASP A 428 -27.46 -12.17 27.18
N HIS A 429 -27.04 -13.17 26.40
CA HIS A 429 -26.08 -14.18 26.83
C HIS A 429 -24.64 -13.64 26.94
N GLU A 430 -24.25 -12.76 26.02
CA GLU A 430 -22.93 -12.10 26.05
C GLU A 430 -22.81 -11.19 27.27
N LYS A 431 -23.84 -10.40 27.59
CA LYS A 431 -23.90 -9.60 28.82
C LYS A 431 -23.79 -10.45 30.08
N LEU A 432 -24.46 -11.61 30.12
CA LEU A 432 -24.35 -12.52 31.26
C LEU A 432 -22.91 -13.02 31.41
N TYR A 433 -22.25 -13.39 30.32
CA TYR A 433 -20.85 -13.84 30.34
C TYR A 433 -19.91 -12.74 30.87
N ASP A 434 -20.04 -11.51 30.36
CA ASP A 434 -19.24 -10.38 30.83
C ASP A 434 -19.45 -10.11 32.33
N THR A 435 -20.71 -10.18 32.78
CA THR A 435 -21.08 -9.99 34.19
C THR A 435 -20.45 -11.06 35.09
N LEU A 436 -20.43 -12.32 34.64
CA LEU A 436 -19.78 -13.42 35.36
C LEU A 436 -18.26 -13.27 35.38
N SER A 437 -17.67 -12.75 34.31
CA SER A 437 -16.21 -12.59 34.19
C SER A 437 -15.62 -11.50 35.09
N ALA A 438 -16.42 -10.49 35.45
CA ALA A 438 -15.99 -9.32 36.21
C ALA A 438 -16.17 -9.43 37.73
N ARG A 439 -16.81 -10.51 38.23
CA ARG A 439 -17.25 -10.65 39.63
C ARG A 439 -16.44 -11.65 40.44
N GLN A 440 -16.55 -11.53 41.77
CA GLN A 440 -15.90 -12.44 42.71
C GLN A 440 -16.60 -13.81 42.74
N PRO A 441 -15.88 -14.90 43.09
CA PRO A 441 -16.40 -16.26 43.03
C PRO A 441 -17.68 -16.50 43.83
N GLU A 442 -17.84 -15.82 44.97
CA GLU A 442 -19.04 -15.96 45.82
C GLU A 442 -20.30 -15.37 45.19
N GLU A 443 -20.16 -14.33 44.37
CA GLU A 443 -21.27 -13.70 43.65
C GLU A 443 -21.68 -14.52 42.42
N VAL A 444 -20.69 -15.09 41.73
CA VAL A 444 -20.90 -15.98 40.57
C VAL A 444 -21.73 -17.20 40.96
N GLU A 445 -21.47 -17.79 42.13
CA GLU A 445 -22.21 -18.97 42.62
C GLU A 445 -23.70 -18.66 42.85
N GLU A 446 -24.04 -17.48 43.38
CA GLU A 446 -25.44 -17.07 43.59
C GLU A 446 -26.16 -16.78 42.26
N ILE A 447 -25.47 -16.23 41.26
CA ILE A 447 -26.02 -16.02 39.91
C ILE A 447 -26.31 -17.37 39.25
N LEU A 448 -25.39 -18.32 39.33
CA LEU A 448 -25.58 -19.68 38.80
C LEU A 448 -26.74 -20.41 39.50
N ARG A 449 -26.89 -20.24 40.81
CA ARG A 449 -28.02 -20.83 41.57
C ARG A 449 -29.38 -20.31 41.10
N ARG A 450 -29.48 -19.04 40.70
CA ARG A 450 -30.73 -18.44 40.18
C ARG A 450 -31.06 -18.90 38.76
N ILE A 451 -30.04 -19.07 37.91
CA ILE A 451 -30.21 -19.65 36.58
C ILE A 451 -30.70 -21.11 36.70
N GLN A 452 -30.11 -21.88 37.62
CA GLN A 452 -30.54 -23.26 37.91
C GLN A 452 -31.97 -23.35 38.48
N ALA A 453 -32.48 -22.29 39.11
CA ALA A 453 -33.85 -22.21 39.59
C ALA A 453 -34.89 -21.89 38.48
N GLY A 454 -34.47 -21.74 37.22
CA GLY A 454 -35.33 -21.52 36.07
C GLY A 454 -35.61 -20.05 35.74
N GLY A 455 -34.78 -19.11 36.22
CA GLY A 455 -34.87 -17.70 35.83
C GLY A 455 -34.47 -17.48 34.38
N ASP A 456 -35.24 -16.66 33.66
CA ASP A 456 -34.91 -16.26 32.28
C ASP A 456 -33.67 -15.35 32.26
N VAL A 457 -32.77 -15.56 31.30
CA VAL A 457 -31.42 -14.93 31.24
C VAL A 457 -31.51 -13.41 31.28
N LYS A 458 -32.52 -12.83 30.62
CA LYS A 458 -32.76 -11.38 30.59
C LYS A 458 -33.14 -10.84 31.96
N SER A 459 -34.10 -11.49 32.63
CA SER A 459 -34.56 -11.10 33.97
C SER A 459 -33.44 -11.17 35.02
N VAL A 460 -32.61 -12.22 34.98
CA VAL A 460 -31.48 -12.38 35.91
C VAL A 460 -30.45 -11.27 35.71
N THR A 461 -30.17 -10.89 34.46
CA THR A 461 -29.18 -9.86 34.14
C THR A 461 -29.65 -8.45 34.52
N GLU A 462 -30.94 -8.15 34.35
CA GLU A 462 -31.55 -6.86 34.72
C GLU A 462 -31.59 -6.66 36.25
N GLU A 463 -31.98 -7.68 37.02
CA GLU A 463 -31.98 -7.61 38.49
C GLU A 463 -30.58 -7.41 39.10
N ILE A 464 -29.55 -7.97 38.44
CA ILE A 464 -28.15 -7.80 38.86
C ILE A 464 -27.69 -6.35 38.62
N GLN A 465 -28.04 -5.76 37.47
CA GLN A 465 -27.72 -4.36 37.18
C GLN A 465 -28.45 -3.38 38.11
N GLU A 466 -29.72 -3.66 38.45
CA GLU A 466 -30.46 -2.85 39.43
C GLU A 466 -29.85 -2.94 40.84
N GLY A 467 -29.32 -4.10 41.21
CA GLY A 467 -28.59 -4.30 42.47
C GLY A 467 -27.28 -3.51 42.55
N ASP A 468 -26.51 -3.45 41.47
CA ASP A 468 -25.25 -2.70 41.39
C ASP A 468 -25.47 -1.18 41.46
N LEU A 469 -26.51 -0.68 40.78
CA LEU A 469 -26.89 0.74 40.82
C LEU A 469 -27.26 1.19 42.24
N LEU A 470 -27.86 0.31 43.06
CA LEU A 470 -28.16 0.60 44.47
C LEU A 470 -26.90 0.61 45.37
N LEU A 471 -25.89 -0.19 45.03
CA LEU A 471 -24.59 -0.22 45.72
C LEU A 471 -23.72 0.99 45.37
N GLU A 472 -23.75 1.46 44.13
CA GLU A 472 -23.07 2.70 43.70
C GLU A 472 -23.71 3.96 44.31
N LEU A 473 -25.04 3.97 44.49
CA LEU A 473 -25.74 5.10 45.12
C LEU A 473 -25.48 5.20 46.64
N THR A 474 -25.00 4.14 47.28
CA THR A 474 -24.72 4.11 48.73
C THR A 474 -23.24 4.32 49.09
N SER A 475 -22.34 4.34 48.10
CA SER A 475 -20.90 4.50 48.31
C SER A 475 -20.42 5.93 47.98
N SER A 476 -20.47 6.82 48.98
CA SER A 476 -19.84 8.15 48.91
C SER A 476 -18.33 8.04 49.21
N PRO A 477 -17.41 8.65 48.42
CA PRO A 477 -15.99 8.49 48.65
C PRO A 477 -15.48 9.44 49.73
N ALA A 478 -15.17 8.90 50.91
CA ALA A 478 -14.39 9.57 51.94
C ALA A 478 -12.88 9.46 51.61
N PHE A 479 -12.24 10.63 51.55
CA PHE A 479 -10.83 10.85 51.27
C PHE A 479 -9.98 10.61 52.52
N ILE A 480 -9.10 9.59 52.57
CA ILE A 480 -7.94 9.57 53.48
C ILE A 480 -6.71 8.92 52.79
N PRO A 481 -5.50 9.50 52.91
CA PRO A 481 -4.31 9.13 52.15
C PRO A 481 -3.41 8.12 52.88
N GLN A 482 -2.72 7.25 52.14
CA GLN A 482 -1.65 6.40 52.68
C GLN A 482 -0.28 6.69 52.04
N GLN A 483 0.69 6.74 52.93
CA GLN A 483 2.04 7.30 52.82
C GLN A 483 3.02 6.32 52.20
N LEU A 484 3.97 6.85 51.42
CA LEU A 484 5.23 6.21 51.04
C LEU A 484 6.38 6.81 51.89
N PRO A 485 7.40 6.02 52.27
CA PRO A 485 8.42 6.46 53.23
C PRO A 485 9.43 7.44 52.62
N ALA A 486 9.73 8.47 53.40
CA ALA A 486 10.70 9.51 53.10
C ALA A 486 12.13 8.97 53.03
N ARG A 487 12.87 9.35 51.98
CA ARG A 487 14.34 9.37 51.99
C ARG A 487 14.84 10.75 51.55
N ASN A 488 15.52 11.39 52.49
CA ASN A 488 15.99 12.78 52.51
C ASN A 488 16.58 13.29 51.18
N VAL A 489 15.96 14.35 50.63
CA VAL A 489 16.59 15.25 49.65
C VAL A 489 16.99 16.52 50.40
N LEU A 490 18.29 16.77 50.47
CA LEU A 490 18.85 18.03 50.94
C LEU A 490 18.52 19.13 49.92
N SER A 491 17.87 20.17 50.41
CA SER A 491 17.62 21.42 49.71
C SER A 491 18.92 22.12 49.32
N HIS A 492 19.12 22.40 48.02
CA HIS A 492 20.00 23.48 47.60
C HIS A 492 19.17 24.57 46.91
N GLN A 493 19.39 25.78 47.40
CA GLN A 493 18.65 27.01 47.13
C GLN A 493 18.76 27.45 45.67
N ALA A 494 17.67 28.04 45.19
CA ALA A 494 17.56 28.69 43.90
C ALA A 494 18.55 29.84 43.75
N VAL A 495 19.17 29.94 42.57
CA VAL A 495 19.82 31.17 42.08
C VAL A 495 19.09 31.59 40.80
N PRO A 496 18.55 32.81 40.72
CA PRO A 496 17.84 33.29 39.54
C PRO A 496 18.85 33.83 38.50
N TYR A 497 18.83 33.30 37.28
CA TYR A 497 19.59 33.87 36.16
C TYR A 497 18.71 34.78 35.32
N GLY A 498 18.96 36.09 35.45
CA GLY A 498 18.62 37.12 34.49
C GLY A 498 19.71 37.29 33.41
N PRO A 499 19.49 38.17 32.43
CA PRO A 499 20.10 38.13 31.09
C PRO A 499 21.55 38.61 31.06
N LEU A 500 22.44 37.81 30.47
CA LEU A 500 23.87 38.15 30.34
C LEU A 500 24.13 39.01 29.10
N ALA A 501 24.19 40.32 29.31
CA ALA A 501 25.04 41.21 28.54
C ALA A 501 26.18 41.70 29.46
N GLY A 502 27.44 41.46 29.07
CA GLY A 502 28.63 42.14 29.60
C GLY A 502 29.48 41.34 30.60
N ASP A 503 30.65 40.87 30.13
CA ASP A 503 32.01 41.20 30.64
C ASP A 503 32.99 40.03 30.41
N PRO A 504 34.03 40.17 29.57
CA PRO A 504 34.90 39.06 29.18
C PRO A 504 36.14 38.94 30.09
N GLN A 505 35.98 38.69 31.39
CA GLN A 505 37.11 38.28 32.27
C GLN A 505 36.64 37.81 33.66
N ALA A 506 36.09 36.60 33.74
CA ALA A 506 35.93 35.90 35.03
C ALA A 506 36.14 34.39 34.83
N GLN A 507 37.39 33.95 35.00
CA GLN A 507 37.72 32.53 35.14
C GLN A 507 37.35 32.09 36.56
N LEU A 508 36.30 31.26 36.69
CA LEU A 508 35.99 30.49 37.88
C LEU A 508 36.29 29.01 37.60
N PRO A 509 36.86 28.26 38.57
CA PRO A 509 37.42 26.94 38.32
C PRO A 509 36.29 25.92 38.10
N LEU A 510 36.18 25.45 36.86
CA LEU A 510 35.41 24.27 36.50
C LEU A 510 35.93 23.07 37.30
N ARG A 511 35.12 22.59 38.24
CA ARG A 511 35.28 21.25 38.77
C ARG A 511 34.90 20.30 37.63
N GLU A 512 35.91 19.83 36.92
CA GLU A 512 35.82 18.80 35.88
C GLU A 512 35.15 17.55 36.46
N GLY A 513 33.88 17.38 36.13
CA GLY A 513 33.17 16.12 36.16
C GLY A 513 32.36 16.04 34.87
N PRO A 514 32.95 15.58 33.76
CA PRO A 514 32.24 15.52 32.50
C PRO A 514 31.18 14.41 32.57
N ILE A 515 29.92 14.74 32.26
CA ILE A 515 29.07 13.76 31.55
C ILE A 515 29.68 13.65 30.17
N CYS A 516 30.74 12.85 30.08
CA CYS A 516 31.36 12.47 28.82
C CYS A 516 30.43 11.42 28.21
N PHE A 517 29.88 11.66 27.02
CA PHE A 517 29.67 10.56 26.09
C PHE A 517 31.07 10.06 25.73
N GLY A 518 31.70 9.33 26.66
CA GLY A 518 33.06 8.87 26.51
C GLY A 518 33.12 8.04 25.25
N GLN A 519 34.10 8.33 24.39
CA GLN A 519 34.60 7.32 23.46
C GLN A 519 35.04 6.11 24.31
N ARG A 520 34.13 5.17 24.60
CA ARG A 520 34.55 3.80 24.84
C ARG A 520 34.95 3.26 23.47
N ARG A 521 36.17 3.62 23.05
CA ARG A 521 36.90 2.83 22.06
C ARG A 521 36.91 1.39 22.57
N ILE A 522 36.90 0.42 21.67
CA ILE A 522 37.32 -0.94 22.00
C ILE A 522 38.76 -0.81 22.54
N THR A 523 38.89 -0.71 23.86
CA THR A 523 40.17 -0.45 24.54
C THR A 523 40.96 -1.74 24.72
N SER A 524 40.29 -2.89 24.55
CA SER A 524 40.88 -4.22 24.62
C SER A 524 40.59 -5.00 23.34
N PRO A 525 41.59 -5.67 22.73
CA PRO A 525 41.37 -6.58 21.60
C PRO A 525 40.52 -7.82 21.96
N TYR A 526 40.11 -7.97 23.23
CA TYR A 526 39.24 -9.04 23.70
C TYR A 526 37.77 -8.58 23.92
N ASP A 527 37.47 -7.29 23.86
CA ASP A 527 36.09 -6.83 24.01
C ASP A 527 35.27 -7.13 22.76
N HIS A 528 34.23 -7.94 22.89
CA HIS A 528 33.31 -8.24 21.78
C HIS A 528 32.41 -7.03 21.53
N ALA A 529 32.46 -6.48 20.31
CA ALA A 529 31.68 -5.30 19.93
C ALA A 529 30.18 -5.46 20.26
N GLU A 530 29.64 -6.67 20.15
CA GLU A 530 28.25 -6.99 20.49
C GLU A 530 27.92 -6.80 21.97
N HIS A 531 28.82 -7.20 22.87
CA HIS A 531 28.65 -7.01 24.31
C HIS A 531 28.67 -5.52 24.67
N ILE A 532 29.58 -4.75 24.06
CA ILE A 532 29.64 -3.29 24.26
C ILE A 532 28.34 -2.63 23.79
N PHE A 533 27.84 -2.98 22.60
CA PHE A 533 26.60 -2.41 22.06
C PHE A 533 25.37 -2.78 22.88
N GLU A 534 25.26 -4.02 23.37
CA GLU A 534 24.13 -4.45 24.21
C GLU A 534 24.18 -3.83 25.61
N GLU A 535 25.35 -3.68 26.23
CA GLU A 535 25.50 -3.03 27.53
C GLU A 535 25.18 -1.53 27.44
N THR A 536 25.72 -0.84 26.43
CA THR A 536 25.39 0.57 26.19
C THR A 536 23.94 0.79 25.79
N TRP A 537 23.33 -0.11 25.01
CA TRP A 537 21.91 -0.06 24.70
C TRP A 537 21.05 -0.21 25.96
N ARG A 538 21.35 -1.17 26.86
CA ARG A 538 20.62 -1.30 28.13
C ARG A 538 20.68 -0.01 28.94
N GLU A 539 21.87 0.58 29.08
CA GLU A 539 22.01 1.89 29.74
C GLU A 539 21.20 2.99 29.06
N THR A 540 21.18 3.01 27.72
CA THR A 540 20.40 3.97 26.93
C THR A 540 18.89 3.76 27.12
N GLN A 541 18.40 2.53 27.15
CA GLN A 541 16.99 2.26 27.47
C GLN A 541 16.58 2.81 28.84
N TYR A 542 17.43 2.65 29.86
CA TYR A 542 17.18 3.26 31.17
C TYR A 542 17.19 4.79 31.15
N ARG A 543 18.04 5.42 30.33
CA ARG A 543 18.10 6.89 30.21
C ARG A 543 16.90 7.48 29.47
N TYR A 544 16.33 6.74 28.54
CA TYR A 544 15.20 7.15 27.68
C TYR A 544 13.85 6.51 28.11
N ALA A 545 13.81 5.80 29.23
CA ALA A 545 12.57 5.36 29.87
C ALA A 545 11.81 6.59 30.38
N GLU A 546 10.63 6.85 29.81
CA GLU A 546 9.88 8.10 29.91
C GLU A 546 9.18 8.33 31.28
N ASP A 547 9.75 7.81 32.38
CA ASP A 547 9.31 8.10 33.75
C ASP A 547 9.70 9.53 34.22
N ARG A 548 10.49 10.25 33.42
CA ARG A 548 10.82 11.67 33.67
C ARG A 548 10.14 12.55 32.62
N GLY A 549 9.06 13.20 33.06
CA GLY A 549 8.30 14.17 32.27
C GLY A 549 9.14 15.36 31.78
N PHE A 550 8.52 16.14 30.88
CA PHE A 550 8.98 17.42 30.31
C PHE A 550 10.03 18.15 31.17
N ILE A 551 11.23 18.37 30.61
CA ILE A 551 12.16 19.37 31.16
C ILE A 551 11.68 20.75 30.73
N ASP A 552 11.25 21.54 31.70
CA ASP A 552 10.90 22.94 31.49
C ASP A 552 12.16 23.73 31.09
N LEU A 553 12.11 24.36 29.91
CA LEU A 553 13.17 25.20 29.37
C LEU A 553 12.77 26.66 29.62
N PRO A 554 13.31 27.31 30.67
CA PRO A 554 12.88 28.65 31.05
C PRO A 554 13.07 29.63 29.88
N GLY A 555 11.99 30.31 29.47
CA GLY A 555 12.01 31.28 28.38
C GLY A 555 11.78 30.70 26.97
N TYR A 556 11.64 29.38 26.82
CA TYR A 556 11.25 28.74 25.56
C TYR A 556 9.75 28.37 25.58
N THR A 557 8.89 29.38 25.45
CA THR A 557 7.45 29.17 25.25
C THR A 557 7.02 29.98 24.02
N LEU A 558 6.53 29.28 23.01
CA LEU A 558 6.07 29.82 21.73
C LEU A 558 4.54 29.93 21.74
N PRO A 559 3.95 30.99 21.13
CA PRO A 559 2.51 31.17 21.05
C PRO A 559 1.88 30.29 19.94
N VAL A 560 2.06 28.97 20.03
CA VAL A 560 1.66 28.00 19.00
C VAL A 560 0.15 27.78 18.99
N SER A 561 -0.51 27.88 20.13
CA SER A 561 -1.96 27.73 20.32
C SER A 561 -2.79 28.62 19.39
N ARG A 562 -2.26 29.78 18.98
CA ARG A 562 -2.95 30.66 18.02
C ARG A 562 -3.07 30.06 16.62
N TRP A 563 -2.21 29.10 16.28
CA TRP A 563 -2.08 28.51 14.95
C TRP A 563 -2.82 27.17 14.81
N THR A 564 -3.48 26.69 15.88
CA THR A 564 -4.17 25.40 15.90
C THR A 564 -5.45 25.49 16.72
N THR A 565 -6.46 24.69 16.35
CA THR A 565 -7.70 24.54 17.13
C THR A 565 -7.66 23.33 18.07
N VAL A 566 -6.59 22.53 18.01
CA VAL A 566 -6.49 21.22 18.69
C VAL A 566 -6.12 21.37 20.17
N SER A 567 -5.24 22.31 20.51
CA SER A 567 -4.77 22.51 21.89
C SER A 567 -4.43 23.97 22.18
N ASN A 568 -4.72 24.39 23.41
CA ASN A 568 -4.40 25.73 23.93
C ASN A 568 -3.17 25.74 24.86
N ASP A 569 -2.49 24.60 25.03
CA ASP A 569 -1.32 24.50 25.91
C ASP A 569 -0.02 24.81 25.16
N ASP A 570 0.38 26.08 25.16
CA ASP A 570 1.62 26.55 24.53
C ASP A 570 2.88 25.88 25.10
N LYS A 571 2.88 25.39 26.35
CA LYS A 571 4.05 24.71 26.91
C LYS A 571 4.21 23.33 26.29
N LEU A 572 3.12 22.56 26.22
CA LEU A 572 3.10 21.28 25.53
C LEU A 572 3.45 21.42 24.05
N LEU A 573 2.86 22.40 23.36
CA LEU A 573 3.14 22.63 21.94
C LEU A 573 4.60 23.03 21.70
N SER A 574 5.18 23.88 22.57
CA SER A 574 6.61 24.24 22.51
C SER A 574 7.52 23.04 22.78
N HIS A 575 7.16 22.18 23.73
CA HIS A 575 7.86 20.92 24.00
C HIS A 575 7.91 20.03 22.75
N LEU A 576 6.78 19.86 22.07
CA LEU A 576 6.68 19.05 20.86
C LEU A 576 7.55 19.60 19.73
N LEU A 577 7.51 20.92 19.51
CA LEU A 577 8.40 21.55 18.53
C LEU A 577 9.88 21.34 18.89
N MET A 578 10.26 21.40 20.18
CA MET A 578 11.63 21.08 20.59
C MET A 578 12.03 19.63 20.30
N LEU A 579 11.13 18.67 20.50
CA LEU A 579 11.38 17.27 20.13
C LEU A 579 11.66 17.17 18.63
N PHE A 580 10.86 17.83 17.79
CA PHE A 580 11.09 17.87 16.34
C PHE A 580 12.45 18.48 15.99
N TRP A 581 12.79 19.66 16.53
CA TRP A 581 14.07 20.32 16.25
C TRP A 581 15.29 19.55 16.76
N THR A 582 15.08 18.67 17.73
CA THR A 582 16.13 17.82 18.31
C THR A 582 16.37 16.57 17.47
N TRP A 583 15.31 15.86 17.09
CA TRP A 583 15.42 14.52 16.52
C TRP A 583 15.27 14.48 15.01
N ASP A 584 14.45 15.34 14.41
CA ASP A 584 14.18 15.27 12.98
C ASP A 584 15.30 15.93 12.15
N ALA A 585 16.18 15.11 11.57
CA ALA A 585 17.29 15.57 10.73
C ALA A 585 16.91 15.82 9.26
N THR A 586 15.70 15.41 8.83
CA THR A 586 15.30 15.37 7.42
C THR A 586 14.31 16.47 7.08
N CYS A 587 13.19 16.53 7.78
CA CYS A 587 12.16 17.56 7.64
C CYS A 587 12.67 18.93 8.12
N SER A 588 13.61 18.97 9.07
CA SER A 588 14.26 20.22 9.47
C SER A 588 15.12 20.86 8.37
N ARG A 589 15.37 20.16 7.25
CA ARG A 589 16.04 20.74 6.07
C ARG A 589 15.09 21.55 5.21
N VAL A 590 13.80 21.19 5.20
CA VAL A 590 12.80 21.92 4.41
C VAL A 590 12.18 23.09 5.18
N ILE A 591 12.55 23.31 6.45
CA ILE A 591 12.06 24.41 7.29
C ILE A 591 13.23 25.09 7.99
N ASP A 592 13.44 26.39 7.74
CA ASP A 592 14.36 27.18 8.54
C ASP A 592 13.71 27.55 9.89
N ARG A 593 14.27 27.01 10.99
CA ARG A 593 13.74 27.23 12.34
C ARG A 593 13.65 28.70 12.72
N THR A 594 14.65 29.50 12.34
CA THR A 594 14.77 30.88 12.83
C THR A 594 13.68 31.77 12.26
N ILE A 595 13.46 31.70 10.95
CA ILE A 595 12.44 32.49 10.28
C ILE A 595 11.03 31.95 10.53
N PHE A 596 10.89 30.63 10.70
CA PHE A 596 9.62 30.01 11.11
C PHE A 596 9.18 30.50 12.49
N GLU A 597 10.07 30.44 13.50
CA GLU A 597 9.73 30.91 14.86
C GLU A 597 9.52 32.43 14.91
N GLU A 598 10.20 33.20 14.05
CA GLU A 598 9.97 34.65 13.90
C GLU A 598 8.56 34.93 13.36
N ASP A 599 8.14 34.25 12.30
CA ASP A 599 6.80 34.38 11.71
C ASP A 599 5.72 33.88 12.68
N LEU A 600 5.96 32.77 13.37
CA LEU A 600 5.05 32.19 14.35
C LEU A 600 4.74 33.16 15.51
N LYS A 601 5.73 33.98 15.92
CA LYS A 601 5.57 34.98 16.99
C LYS A 601 4.95 36.29 16.49
N SER A 602 5.34 36.73 15.29
CA SER A 602 5.04 38.07 14.80
C SER A 602 3.76 38.18 13.97
N LEU A 603 3.36 37.11 13.26
CA LEU A 603 2.22 37.12 12.33
C LEU A 603 0.92 36.71 13.01
N ASP A 604 -0.20 37.33 12.61
CA ASP A 604 -1.54 36.92 13.02
C ASP A 604 -2.12 35.88 12.04
N PRO A 605 -2.44 34.65 12.50
CA PRO A 605 -3.01 33.60 11.64
C PRO A 605 -4.38 33.96 11.05
N SER A 606 -5.11 34.90 11.63
CA SER A 606 -6.47 35.28 11.20
C SER A 606 -6.49 36.32 10.08
N SER A 607 -5.36 36.98 9.80
CA SER A 607 -5.28 38.08 8.85
C SER A 607 -3.97 38.03 8.02
N PRO A 608 -3.82 37.06 7.09
CA PRO A 608 -2.64 36.96 6.23
C PRO A 608 -2.40 38.21 5.35
N SER A 609 -3.45 38.99 5.10
CA SER A 609 -3.43 40.27 4.37
C SER A 609 -2.88 41.46 5.14
N SER A 610 -2.54 41.30 6.44
CA SER A 610 -1.87 42.34 7.23
C SER A 610 -0.35 42.42 6.96
N SER A 611 0.19 41.39 6.29
CA SER A 611 1.58 41.33 5.87
C SER A 611 1.83 42.35 4.74
N PRO A 612 2.99 43.04 4.71
CA PRO A 612 3.36 43.89 3.58
C PRO A 612 3.30 43.08 2.26
N PRO A 613 2.85 43.67 1.14
CA PRO A 613 2.65 42.95 -0.14
C PRO A 613 3.90 42.25 -0.70
N ASP A 614 5.09 42.62 -0.22
CA ASP A 614 6.36 42.00 -0.61
C ASP A 614 6.91 40.99 0.40
N MET A 615 6.22 40.68 1.51
CA MET A 615 6.73 39.79 2.57
C MET A 615 6.48 38.31 2.24
N LEU A 616 7.52 37.48 2.36
CA LEU A 616 7.39 36.02 2.22
C LEU A 616 6.96 35.39 3.55
N LEU A 617 5.98 34.49 3.48
CA LEU A 617 5.45 33.76 4.63
C LEU A 617 6.15 32.42 4.79
N PHE A 618 6.70 32.17 5.98
CA PHE A 618 7.35 30.91 6.37
C PHE A 618 6.58 30.14 7.43
N CYS A 619 5.49 30.70 7.97
CA CYS A 619 4.56 30.03 8.88
C CYS A 619 3.13 30.14 8.35
N SER A 620 2.36 29.07 8.47
CA SER A 620 0.91 29.06 8.21
C SER A 620 0.22 28.09 9.17
N PRO A 621 -1.10 28.21 9.40
CA PRO A 621 -1.84 27.25 10.21
C PRO A 621 -1.64 25.81 9.71
N PHE A 622 -1.73 25.55 8.41
CA PHE A 622 -1.47 24.23 7.85
C PHE A 622 -0.07 23.71 8.20
N LEU A 623 0.97 24.52 7.97
CA LEU A 623 2.35 24.12 8.26
C LEU A 623 2.56 23.85 9.76
N ALA A 624 2.03 24.70 10.64
CA ALA A 624 2.16 24.53 12.08
C ALA A 624 1.51 23.21 12.55
N ASN A 625 0.31 22.88 12.05
CA ASN A 625 -0.37 21.62 12.40
C ASN A 625 0.33 20.40 11.80
N ALA A 626 0.84 20.47 10.56
CA ALA A 626 1.62 19.39 9.96
C ALA A 626 2.93 19.14 10.74
N LEU A 627 3.59 20.21 11.19
CA LEU A 627 4.82 20.15 11.97
C LEU A 627 4.57 19.51 13.34
N LEU A 628 3.47 19.90 13.99
CA LEU A 628 3.02 19.29 15.24
C LEU A 628 2.69 17.80 15.03
N ALA A 629 1.95 17.43 13.98
CA ALA A 629 1.65 16.02 13.70
C ALA A 629 2.91 15.15 13.64
N VAL A 630 3.96 15.60 12.93
CA VAL A 630 5.26 14.90 12.87
C VAL A 630 5.99 14.93 14.22
N SER A 631 5.89 16.03 14.98
CA SER A 631 6.51 16.16 16.31
C SER A 631 6.04 15.07 17.28
N TYR A 632 4.79 14.61 17.15
CA TYR A 632 4.22 13.54 17.99
C TYR A 632 4.86 12.17 17.77
N LEU A 633 5.59 11.94 16.67
CA LEU A 633 6.33 10.70 16.46
C LEU A 633 7.39 10.48 17.56
N TYR A 634 7.89 11.57 18.14
CA TYR A 634 9.01 11.59 19.10
C TYR A 634 8.60 11.52 20.58
N THR A 635 7.29 11.47 20.93
CA THR A 635 6.81 11.39 22.33
C THR A 635 6.06 10.08 22.64
N LYS A 636 6.35 9.40 23.76
CA LYS A 636 5.59 8.20 24.20
C LYS A 636 4.51 8.51 25.23
N ASN A 637 4.29 9.78 25.58
CA ASN A 637 3.30 10.17 26.58
C ASN A 637 1.89 9.77 26.11
N GLN A 638 1.29 8.78 26.79
CA GLN A 638 -0.03 8.26 26.44
C GLN A 638 -1.14 9.30 26.54
N ALA A 639 -0.99 10.33 27.39
CA ALA A 639 -1.94 11.44 27.50
C ALA A 639 -2.08 12.26 26.21
N THR A 640 -1.17 12.04 25.25
CA THR A 640 -1.10 12.76 23.98
C THR A 640 -1.68 11.95 22.81
N PHE A 641 -2.22 10.75 23.07
CA PHE A 641 -2.78 9.88 22.04
C PHE A 641 -4.24 10.28 21.76
N HIS A 642 -4.64 10.33 20.49
CA HIS A 642 -6.04 10.64 20.14
C HIS A 642 -6.98 9.53 20.61
N VAL A 643 -6.52 8.28 20.62
CA VAL A 643 -7.21 7.13 21.20
C VAL A 643 -6.33 6.59 22.33
N PRO A 644 -6.80 6.64 23.60
CA PRO A 644 -6.04 6.12 24.73
C PRO A 644 -5.62 4.67 24.49
N GLY A 645 -4.34 4.36 24.71
CA GLY A 645 -3.82 3.01 24.52
C GLY A 645 -3.54 2.58 23.08
N ASP A 646 -3.83 3.41 22.06
CA ASP A 646 -3.44 3.14 20.67
C ASP A 646 -2.25 4.04 20.24
N PRO A 647 -1.02 3.50 20.16
CA PRO A 647 0.15 4.22 19.69
C PRO A 647 0.04 4.73 18.25
N ASN A 648 -0.83 4.18 17.41
CA ASN A 648 -0.97 4.62 16.02
C ASN A 648 -1.83 5.89 15.90
N SER A 649 -2.54 6.25 16.97
CA SER A 649 -3.34 7.47 17.05
C SER A 649 -2.54 8.73 17.45
N ARG A 650 -1.23 8.60 17.70
CA ARG A 650 -0.33 9.71 18.05
C ARG A 650 -0.35 10.80 16.98
N GLY A 651 -0.60 12.05 17.37
CA GLY A 651 -0.61 13.19 16.46
C GLY A 651 -1.80 13.26 15.50
N LYS A 652 -2.74 12.29 15.56
CA LYS A 652 -3.86 12.17 14.61
C LYS A 652 -4.77 13.39 14.62
N ALA A 653 -5.00 14.01 15.78
CA ALA A 653 -5.78 15.25 15.88
C ALA A 653 -5.17 16.39 15.02
N PHE A 654 -3.85 16.57 15.12
CA PHE A 654 -3.13 17.57 14.34
C PHE A 654 -3.06 17.23 12.85
N ALA A 655 -2.94 15.94 12.51
CA ALA A 655 -2.97 15.49 11.12
C ALA A 655 -4.34 15.74 10.46
N ILE A 656 -5.44 15.49 11.18
CA ILE A 656 -6.80 15.81 10.72
C ILE A 656 -6.97 17.30 10.52
N GLU A 657 -6.53 18.12 11.49
CA GLU A 657 -6.61 19.57 11.37
C GLU A 657 -5.74 20.11 10.23
N ALA A 658 -4.54 19.58 10.04
CA ALA A 658 -3.68 19.90 8.90
C ALA A 658 -4.36 19.54 7.57
N ALA A 659 -5.00 18.37 7.45
CA ALA A 659 -5.73 17.99 6.25
C ALA A 659 -6.92 18.94 5.96
N ARG A 660 -7.63 19.39 7.00
CA ARG A 660 -8.71 20.38 6.88
C ARG A 660 -8.18 21.74 6.40
N LEU A 661 -7.07 22.21 6.97
CA LEU A 661 -6.43 23.48 6.62
C LEU A 661 -5.82 23.44 5.22
N LEU A 662 -5.27 22.30 4.79
CA LEU A 662 -4.75 22.12 3.44
C LEU A 662 -5.82 22.40 2.37
N ALA A 663 -7.07 21.99 2.60
CA ALA A 663 -8.16 22.26 1.65
C ALA A 663 -8.46 23.76 1.50
N LEU A 664 -8.13 24.57 2.51
CA LEU A 664 -8.34 26.03 2.52
C LEU A 664 -7.11 26.78 1.98
N GLU A 665 -5.91 26.32 2.32
CA GLU A 665 -4.64 27.00 1.99
C GLU A 665 -4.08 26.59 0.61
N ASP A 666 -4.43 25.40 0.09
CA ASP A 666 -3.94 24.88 -1.20
C ASP A 666 -4.65 25.48 -2.43
N THR A 667 -4.80 26.80 -2.44
CA THR A 667 -5.45 27.56 -3.52
C THR A 667 -4.45 28.22 -4.47
N SER A 668 -3.26 28.55 -3.96
CA SER A 668 -2.19 29.18 -4.73
C SER A 668 -0.82 28.61 -4.32
N PRO A 669 0.23 28.79 -5.14
CA PRO A 669 1.56 28.31 -4.79
C PRO A 669 2.07 29.03 -3.54
N SER A 670 2.19 28.31 -2.43
CA SER A 670 2.74 28.84 -1.19
C SER A 670 3.82 27.91 -0.62
N LEU A 671 4.88 28.50 -0.07
CA LEU A 671 5.99 27.76 0.53
C LEU A 671 5.54 26.93 1.75
N PRO A 672 4.73 27.46 2.68
CA PRO A 672 4.21 26.69 3.80
C PRO A 672 3.38 25.47 3.38
N VAL A 673 2.64 25.55 2.26
CA VAL A 673 1.89 24.38 1.73
C VAL A 673 2.85 23.31 1.20
N ALA A 674 3.89 23.67 0.44
CA ALA A 674 4.86 22.68 -0.01
C ALA A 674 5.59 22.01 1.17
N GLN A 675 5.96 22.78 2.20
CA GLN A 675 6.60 22.28 3.42
C GLN A 675 5.67 21.38 4.24
N GLY A 676 4.42 21.80 4.44
CA GLY A 676 3.42 21.01 5.16
C GLY A 676 3.08 19.70 4.46
N LEU A 677 3.00 19.69 3.12
CA LEU A 677 2.81 18.46 2.35
C LEU A 677 3.99 17.48 2.49
N ALA A 678 5.23 17.98 2.58
CA ALA A 678 6.41 17.15 2.86
C ALA A 678 6.32 16.51 4.26
N LEU A 679 5.89 17.26 5.27
CA LEU A 679 5.67 16.75 6.62
C LEU A 679 4.53 15.73 6.69
N MET A 680 3.41 15.99 6.01
CA MET A 680 2.27 15.07 5.97
C MET A 680 2.63 13.76 5.26
N TYR A 681 3.49 13.78 4.25
CA TYR A 681 4.05 12.54 3.67
C TYR A 681 4.78 11.70 4.73
N VAL A 682 5.63 12.34 5.54
CA VAL A 682 6.39 11.65 6.59
C VAL A 682 5.47 11.09 7.67
N TYR A 683 4.49 11.88 8.12
CA TYR A 683 3.51 11.45 9.12
C TYR A 683 2.69 10.24 8.64
N GLU A 684 2.08 10.35 7.45
CA GLU A 684 1.29 9.24 6.88
C GLU A 684 2.17 8.03 6.52
N GLY A 685 3.42 8.25 6.14
CA GLY A 685 4.37 7.17 5.88
C GLY A 685 4.82 6.44 7.15
N ALA A 686 4.76 7.08 8.31
CA ALA A 686 5.16 6.47 9.59
C ALA A 686 4.00 5.77 10.32
N LEU A 687 2.81 6.38 10.33
CA LEU A 687 1.65 5.90 11.10
C LEU A 687 0.38 5.66 10.27
N GLY A 688 0.31 6.23 9.06
CA GLY A 688 -0.87 6.22 8.22
C GLY A 688 -0.78 5.23 7.06
N GLY A 689 -1.43 5.57 5.95
CA GLY A 689 -1.50 4.71 4.77
C GLY A 689 -0.48 5.07 3.70
N GLY A 690 0.24 4.07 3.16
CA GLY A 690 1.21 4.27 2.08
C GLY A 690 0.64 5.00 0.85
N GLY A 691 -0.61 4.70 0.46
CA GLY A 691 -1.31 5.40 -0.63
C GLY A 691 -1.52 6.90 -0.36
N THR A 692 -1.93 7.24 0.86
CA THR A 692 -2.13 8.63 1.31
C THR A 692 -0.82 9.39 1.35
N ALA A 693 0.23 8.78 1.92
CA ALA A 693 1.57 9.36 1.91
C ALA A 693 2.00 9.68 0.47
N LEU A 694 1.90 8.73 -0.45
CA LEU A 694 2.27 8.93 -1.86
C LEU A 694 1.47 10.06 -2.55
N SER A 695 0.22 10.26 -2.17
CA SER A 695 -0.60 11.37 -2.64
C SER A 695 -0.02 12.72 -2.17
N TYR A 696 0.31 12.84 -0.88
CA TYR A 696 0.95 14.04 -0.33
C TYR A 696 2.30 14.33 -0.98
N HIS A 697 3.13 13.30 -1.21
CA HIS A 697 4.42 13.44 -1.88
C HIS A 697 4.27 13.99 -3.32
N SER A 698 3.34 13.43 -4.10
CA SER A 698 3.09 13.88 -5.48
C SER A 698 2.57 15.33 -5.52
N ARG A 699 1.68 15.69 -4.58
CA ARG A 699 1.19 17.07 -4.44
C ARG A 699 2.29 18.03 -4.03
N MET A 700 3.15 17.63 -3.08
CA MET A 700 4.30 18.41 -2.65
C MET A 700 5.21 18.77 -3.82
N GLN A 701 5.60 17.78 -4.63
CA GLN A 701 6.46 18.01 -5.80
C GLN A 701 5.84 19.02 -6.77
N ALA A 702 4.54 18.85 -7.08
CA ALA A 702 3.83 19.76 -7.97
C ALA A 702 3.80 21.21 -7.43
N ARG A 703 3.56 21.40 -6.13
CA ARG A 703 3.56 22.73 -5.50
C ARG A 703 4.95 23.34 -5.43
N TYR A 704 5.95 22.57 -5.03
CA TYR A 704 7.33 23.03 -4.99
C TYR A 704 7.81 23.55 -6.34
N LEU A 705 7.58 22.79 -7.43
CA LEU A 705 7.97 23.21 -8.78
C LEU A 705 7.26 24.50 -9.23
N THR A 706 6.02 24.70 -8.80
CA THR A 706 5.24 25.89 -9.15
C THR A 706 5.76 27.15 -8.44
N LEU A 707 6.36 27.02 -7.25
CA LEU A 707 6.97 28.13 -6.52
C LEU A 707 8.14 28.79 -7.25
N ARG A 708 8.85 28.02 -8.09
CA ARG A 708 10.06 28.47 -8.81
C ARG A 708 11.01 29.23 -7.88
N LEU A 709 11.35 28.62 -6.73
CA LEU A 709 12.08 29.31 -5.66
C LEU A 709 13.39 29.95 -6.13
N ASP A 710 14.08 29.39 -7.13
CA ASP A 710 15.29 29.99 -7.71
C ASP A 710 15.06 31.36 -8.36
N SER A 711 13.83 31.66 -8.80
CA SER A 711 13.48 32.92 -9.46
C SER A 711 13.03 34.05 -8.52
N VAL A 712 12.84 33.76 -7.22
CA VAL A 712 12.37 34.73 -6.23
C VAL A 712 13.48 35.76 -5.90
N PRO A 713 13.31 37.06 -6.15
CA PRO A 713 14.40 38.02 -5.97
C PRO A 713 14.60 38.34 -4.47
N ARG A 714 15.71 37.83 -3.91
CA ARG A 714 16.18 38.14 -2.54
C ARG A 714 17.70 38.21 -2.51
N SER A 715 18.22 39.37 -2.12
CA SER A 715 19.66 39.61 -1.99
C SER A 715 20.12 39.28 -0.57
N ALA A 716 21.27 38.60 -0.47
CA ALA A 716 21.99 38.41 0.79
C ALA A 716 22.95 39.58 1.11
N ASP A 717 23.10 40.54 0.19
CA ASP A 717 24.02 41.67 0.32
C ASP A 717 23.52 42.67 1.39
N ALA A 718 24.36 42.94 2.38
CA ALA A 718 24.09 43.89 3.45
C ALA A 718 23.98 45.34 2.98
N ALA A 719 24.58 45.70 1.85
CA ALA A 719 24.47 47.03 1.26
C ALA A 719 23.13 47.29 0.55
N ILE A 720 22.44 46.22 0.13
CA ILE A 720 21.25 46.31 -0.75
C ILE A 720 19.97 45.86 -0.02
N ALA A 721 20.05 44.86 0.84
CA ALA A 721 18.89 44.23 1.48
C ALA A 721 18.84 44.50 2.99
N GLY A 722 17.64 44.70 3.53
CA GLY A 722 17.41 44.82 4.97
C GLY A 722 17.63 43.50 5.74
N VAL A 723 17.67 43.55 7.07
CA VAL A 723 17.95 42.39 7.94
C VAL A 723 17.03 41.21 7.64
N ARG A 724 15.71 41.46 7.52
CA ARG A 724 14.71 40.42 7.19
C ARG A 724 14.95 39.82 5.82
N GLN A 725 15.13 40.64 4.79
CA GLN A 725 15.34 40.16 3.41
C GLN A 725 16.60 39.28 3.27
N ARG A 726 17.67 39.57 4.03
CA ARG A 726 18.86 38.71 4.07
C ARG A 726 18.58 37.36 4.73
N ARG A 727 17.80 37.35 5.83
CA ARG A 727 17.33 36.09 6.45
C ARG A 727 16.45 35.29 5.50
N GLU A 728 15.56 35.95 4.74
CA GLU A 728 14.76 35.31 3.69
C GLU A 728 15.64 34.72 2.58
N ALA A 729 16.68 35.44 2.14
CA ALA A 729 17.63 34.90 1.15
C ALA A 729 18.35 33.64 1.67
N HIS A 730 18.75 33.65 2.94
CA HIS A 730 19.35 32.48 3.60
C HIS A 730 18.36 31.31 3.71
N ALA A 731 17.15 31.57 4.21
CA ALA A 731 16.11 30.56 4.36
C ALA A 731 15.71 29.94 3.01
N LEU A 732 15.54 30.75 1.95
CA LEU A 732 15.26 30.25 0.61
C LEU A 732 16.40 29.39 0.07
N SER A 733 17.66 29.78 0.29
CA SER A 733 18.82 28.96 -0.07
C SER A 733 18.80 27.63 0.69
N TRP A 734 18.62 27.66 2.02
CA TRP A 734 18.55 26.46 2.86
C TRP A 734 17.43 25.52 2.43
N ILE A 735 16.21 26.05 2.27
CA ILE A 735 15.01 25.27 1.97
C ILE A 735 15.06 24.69 0.55
N SER A 736 15.56 25.43 -0.45
CA SER A 736 15.73 24.91 -1.81
C SER A 736 16.66 23.70 -1.85
N TRP A 737 17.81 23.79 -1.18
CA TRP A 737 18.75 22.66 -1.05
C TRP A 737 18.19 21.55 -0.17
N GLY A 738 17.41 21.89 0.85
CA GLY A 738 16.72 20.95 1.71
C GLY A 738 15.71 20.10 0.94
N PHE A 739 14.88 20.70 0.07
CA PHE A 739 13.94 19.97 -0.78
C PHE A 739 14.66 19.08 -1.80
N TYR A 740 15.79 19.53 -2.35
CA TYR A 740 16.62 18.70 -3.23
C TYR A 740 17.16 17.45 -2.52
N ILE A 741 17.65 17.58 -1.28
CA ILE A 741 18.08 16.44 -0.46
C ILE A 741 16.89 15.55 -0.07
N TRP A 742 15.76 16.18 0.26
CA TRP A 742 14.57 15.47 0.72
C TRP A 742 13.98 14.59 -0.39
N ASP A 743 13.92 15.07 -1.64
CA ASP A 743 13.26 14.39 -2.76
C ASP A 743 13.92 13.04 -3.12
N TRP A 744 15.23 12.87 -2.86
CA TRP A 744 15.89 11.59 -3.13
C TRP A 744 15.78 10.57 -1.98
N LYS A 745 15.55 10.98 -0.72
CA LYS A 745 15.48 10.03 0.41
C LYS A 745 14.40 8.94 0.23
N PRO A 746 13.16 9.27 -0.22
CA PRO A 746 12.15 8.27 -0.57
C PRO A 746 12.52 7.30 -1.72
N MET A 747 13.55 7.60 -2.53
CA MET A 747 13.94 6.77 -3.69
C MET A 747 14.34 5.35 -3.29
N HIS A 748 15.00 5.18 -2.14
CA HIS A 748 15.66 3.93 -1.75
C HIS A 748 14.72 2.73 -1.55
N GLY A 749 13.43 2.99 -1.31
CA GLY A 749 12.41 1.96 -1.07
C GLY A 749 11.32 1.94 -2.13
N LEU A 750 11.08 3.06 -2.81
CA LEU A 750 9.95 3.22 -3.72
C LEU A 750 10.35 3.37 -5.18
N CYS A 751 11.65 3.42 -5.48
CA CYS A 751 12.11 3.32 -6.86
C CYS A 751 11.42 4.41 -7.73
N ARG A 752 11.55 5.68 -7.32
CA ARG A 752 10.92 6.82 -8.00
C ARG A 752 11.96 7.64 -8.76
N ARG A 753 11.52 8.62 -9.54
CA ARG A 753 12.38 9.61 -10.20
C ARG A 753 12.58 10.83 -9.32
N LEU A 754 13.82 11.29 -9.15
CA LEU A 754 14.11 12.61 -8.59
C LEU A 754 13.54 13.67 -9.54
N VAL A 755 12.63 14.49 -9.02
CA VAL A 755 11.93 15.52 -9.78
C VAL A 755 12.58 16.88 -9.51
N ILE A 756 12.98 17.13 -8.27
CA ILE A 756 13.62 18.36 -7.84
C ILE A 756 15.08 18.33 -8.29
N ARG A 757 15.46 19.30 -9.12
CA ARG A 757 16.82 19.44 -9.64
C ARG A 757 17.71 20.23 -8.69
N LYS A 758 19.03 20.11 -8.90
CA LYS A 758 20.04 20.90 -8.18
C LYS A 758 19.66 22.40 -8.19
N PRO A 759 19.51 23.04 -7.01
CA PRO A 759 19.17 24.45 -6.93
C PRO A 759 20.24 25.35 -7.57
N MET A 760 19.80 26.46 -8.17
CA MET A 760 20.72 27.47 -8.73
C MET A 760 21.22 28.46 -7.67
N ARG A 761 20.53 28.53 -6.52
CA ARG A 761 20.90 29.43 -5.42
C ARG A 761 22.25 29.06 -4.79
N PRO A 762 23.11 30.06 -4.49
CA PRO A 762 24.37 29.80 -3.80
C PRO A 762 24.14 29.26 -2.39
N LYS A 763 25.07 28.45 -1.89
CA LYS A 763 25.07 27.89 -0.54
C LYS A 763 25.45 28.96 0.49
N THR A 764 24.47 29.74 0.95
CA THR A 764 24.69 30.93 1.80
C THR A 764 25.33 30.62 3.16
N TRP A 765 25.25 29.37 3.65
CA TRP A 765 25.88 28.95 4.91
C TRP A 765 27.41 28.76 4.81
N HIS A 766 28.01 28.83 3.62
CA HIS A 766 29.47 28.78 3.45
C HIS A 766 30.15 30.09 3.86
N ASP A 767 29.45 31.21 3.75
CA ASP A 767 30.00 32.50 4.11
C ASP A 767 29.96 32.70 5.63
N GLU A 768 31.12 32.64 6.26
CA GLU A 768 31.25 32.78 7.71
C GLU A 768 30.81 34.15 8.23
N ALA A 769 30.91 35.20 7.40
CA ALA A 769 30.55 36.55 7.78
C ALA A 769 29.03 36.77 7.81
N THR A 770 28.26 36.01 7.03
CA THR A 770 26.82 36.24 6.85
C THR A 770 25.95 35.07 7.32
N SER A 771 26.51 33.88 7.52
CA SER A 771 25.78 32.68 7.95
C SER A 771 25.25 32.81 9.38
N PRO A 772 23.91 32.75 9.58
CA PRO A 772 23.31 32.74 10.92
C PRO A 772 23.79 31.58 11.79
N LEU A 773 24.25 30.48 11.17
CA LEU A 773 24.70 29.27 11.86
C LEU A 773 26.11 29.38 12.45
N CYS A 774 26.86 30.44 12.15
CA CYS A 774 28.13 30.75 12.80
C CYS A 774 27.94 31.51 14.13
N ASN A 775 26.75 32.08 14.35
CA ASN A 775 26.43 32.81 15.57
C ASN A 775 26.01 31.85 16.70
N LYS A 776 26.69 31.94 17.86
CA LYS A 776 26.39 31.15 19.06
C LYS A 776 25.00 31.43 19.65
N ASP A 777 24.43 32.60 19.36
CA ASP A 777 23.08 32.98 19.79
C ASP A 777 21.99 32.34 18.94
N ASN A 778 22.34 31.72 17.81
CA ASN A 778 21.39 31.07 16.93
C ASN A 778 20.88 29.76 17.57
N PRO A 779 19.55 29.51 17.64
CA PRO A 779 18.98 28.26 18.14
C PRO A 779 19.43 26.99 17.40
N GLY A 780 20.01 27.13 16.21
CA GLY A 780 20.58 26.04 15.41
C GLY A 780 22.07 25.77 15.65
N TYR A 781 22.78 26.60 16.42
CA TYR A 781 24.20 26.41 16.72
C TYR A 781 24.44 25.27 17.71
N TRP A 782 23.61 25.20 18.75
CA TRP A 782 23.67 24.19 19.80
C TRP A 782 22.66 23.08 19.56
N TRP A 783 23.04 21.85 19.91
CA TRP A 783 22.18 20.69 19.96
C TRP A 783 22.35 19.99 21.31
N PHE A 784 21.27 19.37 21.80
CA PHE A 784 21.28 18.55 23.01
C PHE A 784 20.20 17.47 22.87
N PRO A 785 20.39 16.27 23.47
CA PRO A 785 19.46 15.14 23.30
C PRO A 785 18.23 15.31 24.20
N TYR A 786 17.37 16.27 23.86
CA TYR A 786 16.11 16.56 24.55
C TYR A 786 15.09 15.40 24.43
N PRO A 787 14.34 15.04 25.48
CA PRO A 787 14.28 15.64 26.81
C PRO A 787 15.26 14.99 27.81
N VAL A 788 16.17 14.13 27.37
CA VAL A 788 17.06 13.37 28.27
C VAL A 788 18.16 14.23 28.87
N SER A 789 18.74 15.12 28.08
CA SER A 789 19.74 16.08 28.55
C SER A 789 19.62 17.40 27.82
N VAL A 790 19.94 18.48 28.54
CA VAL A 790 20.01 19.86 28.03
C VAL A 790 21.45 20.37 27.99
N VAL A 791 22.44 19.48 28.12
CA VAL A 791 23.86 19.82 28.00
C VAL A 791 24.17 20.15 26.53
N PRO A 792 24.54 21.40 26.21
CA PRO A 792 24.71 21.82 24.83
C PRO A 792 26.01 21.26 24.24
N GLN A 793 25.92 20.75 23.03
CA GLN A 793 27.06 20.43 22.16
C GLN A 793 26.90 21.10 20.80
N ASN A 794 28.01 21.30 20.09
CA ASN A 794 27.94 21.93 18.76
C ASN A 794 27.12 21.05 17.82
N ALA A 795 26.12 21.64 17.15
CA ALA A 795 25.20 20.92 16.27
C ALA A 795 25.82 20.55 14.92
N LEU A 796 26.95 21.16 14.53
CA LEU A 796 27.64 20.98 13.25
C LEU A 796 26.70 21.08 12.04
N LYS A 797 25.60 21.86 12.16
CA LYS A 797 24.52 21.89 11.14
C LYS A 797 25.06 22.27 9.77
N ARG A 798 26.00 23.22 9.72
CA ARG A 798 26.63 23.70 8.49
C ARG A 798 27.44 22.60 7.81
N GLU A 799 28.35 21.97 8.56
CA GLU A 799 29.25 20.93 8.05
C GLU A 799 28.46 19.70 7.58
N ILE A 800 27.46 19.28 8.35
CA ILE A 800 26.60 18.15 8.01
C ILE A 800 25.75 18.48 6.78
N PHE A 801 25.15 19.68 6.71
CA PHE A 801 24.34 20.06 5.55
C PHE A 801 25.16 20.13 4.26
N ASP A 802 26.38 20.65 4.33
CA ASP A 802 27.25 20.68 3.16
C ASP A 802 27.62 19.27 2.69
N ALA A 803 27.93 18.38 3.63
CA ALA A 803 28.18 16.96 3.32
C ALA A 803 26.96 16.32 2.64
N GLU A 804 25.74 16.56 3.13
CA GLU A 804 24.49 16.08 2.52
C GLU A 804 24.28 16.64 1.11
N CYS A 805 24.52 17.94 0.90
CA CYS A 805 24.42 18.55 -0.43
C CYS A 805 25.40 17.89 -1.41
N ASN A 806 26.65 17.69 -1.00
CA ASN A 806 27.66 17.04 -1.83
C ASN A 806 27.29 15.58 -2.15
N LEU A 807 26.68 14.85 -1.20
CA LEU A 807 26.17 13.49 -1.41
C LEU A 807 24.97 13.46 -2.36
N ALA A 808 24.05 14.43 -2.25
CA ALA A 808 22.88 14.55 -3.12
C ALA A 808 23.29 14.76 -4.60
N GLU A 809 24.34 15.57 -4.84
CA GLU A 809 24.89 15.77 -6.19
C GLU A 809 25.50 14.50 -6.80
N ILE A 810 26.10 13.62 -5.98
CA ILE A 810 26.55 12.30 -6.43
C ILE A 810 25.33 11.40 -6.68
N THR A 811 24.30 11.50 -5.83
CA THR A 811 23.08 10.70 -5.91
C THR A 811 22.29 10.98 -7.19
N GLU A 812 22.18 12.23 -7.62
CA GLU A 812 21.54 12.57 -8.91
C GLU A 812 22.19 11.83 -10.09
N GLN A 813 23.52 11.66 -10.08
CA GLN A 813 24.24 10.90 -11.12
C GLN A 813 24.00 9.38 -11.06
N ILE A 814 23.62 8.84 -9.90
CA ILE A 814 23.30 7.41 -9.72
C ILE A 814 21.95 7.10 -10.38
N LEU A 815 21.02 8.06 -10.38
CA LEU A 815 19.69 7.87 -10.99
C LEU A 815 19.76 7.67 -12.51
N ASP A 816 20.78 8.22 -13.17
CA ASP A 816 21.02 7.96 -14.59
C ASP A 816 21.51 6.52 -14.86
N LEU A 817 22.03 5.82 -13.84
CA LEU A 817 22.50 4.43 -13.94
C LEU A 817 21.37 3.40 -13.74
N ILE A 818 20.28 3.78 -13.05
CA ILE A 818 19.16 2.91 -12.69
C ILE A 818 17.92 3.36 -13.49
N PRO A 819 17.70 2.84 -14.72
CA PRO A 819 16.58 3.21 -15.55
C PRO A 819 15.26 2.69 -14.94
N PHE A 820 14.28 3.59 -14.86
CA PHE A 820 12.94 3.33 -14.31
C PHE A 820 11.89 2.88 -15.32
N GLU A 821 12.13 3.15 -16.61
CA GLU A 821 11.30 2.71 -17.73
C GLU A 821 12.11 1.76 -18.62
N GLU A 822 11.45 1.00 -19.49
CA GLU A 822 11.95 -0.09 -20.37
C GLU A 822 13.10 0.30 -21.35
N GLY A 823 14.16 0.94 -20.86
CA GLY A 823 15.34 1.36 -21.58
C GLY A 823 16.59 0.76 -20.94
N TRP A 824 17.19 -0.19 -21.65
CA TRP A 824 18.54 -0.77 -21.48
C TRP A 824 18.88 -1.32 -20.08
N PRO A 825 19.22 -2.63 -19.93
CA PRO A 825 19.65 -3.15 -18.64
C PRO A 825 20.92 -2.40 -18.16
N PRO A 826 20.98 -1.93 -16.89
CA PRO A 826 22.18 -1.31 -16.28
C PRO A 826 23.46 -2.11 -16.48
N ARG A 827 23.30 -3.43 -16.66
CA ARG A 827 24.33 -4.44 -16.85
C ARG A 827 25.34 -4.13 -17.96
N ARG A 828 25.06 -3.22 -18.90
CA ARG A 828 26.00 -2.85 -19.98
C ARG A 828 27.01 -1.76 -19.61
N ASN A 829 26.95 -1.14 -18.42
CA ASN A 829 27.91 -0.11 -18.01
C ASN A 829 28.52 -0.32 -16.61
N PRO A 830 29.24 -1.43 -16.38
CA PRO A 830 29.93 -1.68 -15.09
C PRO A 830 30.98 -0.60 -14.78
N HIS A 831 31.63 -0.02 -15.80
CA HIS A 831 32.60 1.06 -15.64
C HIS A 831 32.00 2.29 -14.95
N ARG A 832 30.78 2.70 -15.33
CA ARG A 832 30.09 3.82 -14.69
C ARG A 832 29.71 3.51 -13.24
N ALA A 833 29.28 2.28 -12.95
CA ALA A 833 29.00 1.84 -11.59
C ALA A 833 30.25 1.90 -10.69
N LEU A 834 31.41 1.46 -11.21
CA LEU A 834 32.70 1.56 -10.53
C LEU A 834 33.15 3.00 -10.30
N GLU A 835 32.94 3.89 -11.27
CA GLU A 835 33.22 5.32 -11.13
C GLU A 835 32.40 5.93 -9.98
N LEU A 836 31.10 5.63 -9.93
CA LEU A 836 30.20 6.12 -8.89
C LEU A 836 30.51 5.51 -7.52
N TYR A 837 30.79 4.20 -7.46
CA TYR A 837 31.28 3.53 -6.25
C TYR A 837 32.55 4.20 -5.70
N THR A 838 33.50 4.51 -6.58
CA THR A 838 34.74 5.20 -6.21
C THR A 838 34.47 6.62 -5.72
N LYS A 839 33.54 7.34 -6.35
CA LYS A 839 33.12 8.68 -5.89
C LYS A 839 32.50 8.63 -4.50
N LEU A 840 31.58 7.71 -4.22
CA LEU A 840 30.94 7.54 -2.92
C LEU A 840 31.97 7.17 -1.83
N THR A 841 32.88 6.25 -2.14
CA THR A 841 33.94 5.85 -1.20
C THR A 841 34.90 7.00 -0.91
N ARG A 842 35.33 7.75 -1.95
CA ARG A 842 36.18 8.93 -1.78
C ARG A 842 35.47 10.03 -0.99
N TRP A 843 34.18 10.25 -1.24
CA TRP A 843 33.37 11.19 -0.48
C TRP A 843 33.37 10.82 1.01
N LYS A 844 33.13 9.54 1.33
CA LYS A 844 33.15 9.04 2.72
C LYS A 844 34.50 9.29 3.41
N LEU A 845 35.61 9.07 2.70
CA LEU A 845 36.96 9.32 3.21
C LEU A 845 37.32 10.82 3.32
N SER A 846 36.67 11.68 2.54
CA SER A 846 36.91 13.13 2.54
C SER A 846 36.21 13.90 3.65
N LEU A 847 35.34 13.23 4.42
CA LEU A 847 34.60 13.87 5.50
C LEU A 847 35.55 14.41 6.59
N PRO A 848 35.26 15.60 7.16
CA PRO A 848 36.01 16.16 8.28
C PRO A 848 36.11 15.19 9.46
N GLU A 849 37.18 15.28 10.26
CA GLU A 849 37.47 14.35 11.36
C GLU A 849 36.28 14.13 12.31
N ARG A 850 35.52 15.20 12.58
CA ARG A 850 34.33 15.19 13.45
C ARG A 850 33.11 14.48 12.86
N LEU A 851 33.06 14.32 11.54
CA LEU A 851 31.97 13.65 10.81
C LEU A 851 32.33 12.23 10.39
N LYS A 852 33.58 11.78 10.62
CA LYS A 852 33.97 10.39 10.39
C LYS A 852 33.21 9.45 11.32
N VAL A 853 32.91 8.25 10.83
CA VAL A 853 32.06 7.27 11.52
C VAL A 853 32.51 6.97 12.95
N GLU A 854 33.82 6.91 13.19
CA GLU A 854 34.43 6.63 14.50
C GLU A 854 34.25 7.75 15.53
N ASN A 855 34.00 8.98 15.06
CA ASN A 855 33.88 10.19 15.88
C ASN A 855 32.46 10.77 15.85
N ALA A 856 31.58 10.22 15.00
CA ALA A 856 30.21 10.70 14.83
C ALA A 856 29.36 10.31 16.05
N VAL A 857 29.01 11.33 16.84
CA VAL A 857 28.11 11.20 17.99
C VAL A 857 26.74 11.84 17.75
N LEU A 858 26.65 12.80 16.81
CA LEU A 858 25.39 13.47 16.48
C LEU A 858 24.49 12.54 15.63
N PRO A 859 23.18 12.46 15.91
CA PRO A 859 22.25 11.64 15.13
C PRO A 859 22.39 11.86 13.61
N SER A 860 22.33 13.11 13.15
CA SER A 860 22.43 13.46 11.73
C SER A 860 23.79 13.12 11.12
N ALA A 861 24.89 13.17 11.88
CA ALA A 861 26.21 12.76 11.41
C ALA A 861 26.33 11.23 11.26
N ILE A 862 25.70 10.46 12.15
CA ILE A 862 25.64 8.99 12.04
C ILE A 862 24.82 8.60 10.80
N LEU A 863 23.70 9.29 10.55
CA LEU A 863 22.82 9.03 9.41
C LEU A 863 23.47 9.30 8.04
N LEU A 864 24.48 10.18 7.96
CA LEU A 864 25.29 10.35 6.74
C LEU A 864 25.92 9.03 6.29
N HIS A 865 26.47 8.28 7.24
CA HIS A 865 27.11 6.99 6.95
C HIS A 865 26.07 5.96 6.51
N LEU A 866 24.91 5.92 7.18
CA LEU A 866 23.84 5.02 6.77
C LEU A 866 23.39 5.27 5.32
N ASN A 867 23.19 6.54 4.97
CA ASN A 867 22.78 6.95 3.63
C ASN A 867 23.77 6.52 2.54
N VAL A 868 25.07 6.71 2.75
CA VAL A 868 26.08 6.32 1.75
C VAL A 868 26.17 4.80 1.57
N GLU A 869 26.05 4.01 2.65
CA GLU A 869 26.01 2.54 2.54
C GLU A 869 24.82 2.07 1.70
N LEU A 870 23.63 2.66 1.92
CA LEU A 870 22.43 2.34 1.14
C LEU A 870 22.55 2.76 -0.33
N LEU A 871 23.19 3.90 -0.62
CA LEU A 871 23.48 4.34 -1.99
C LEU A 871 24.42 3.38 -2.71
N ILE A 872 25.46 2.90 -2.03
CA ILE A 872 26.39 1.90 -2.60
C ILE A 872 25.65 0.60 -2.93
N ILE A 873 24.79 0.11 -2.01
CA ILE A 873 23.96 -1.08 -2.27
C ILE A 873 23.10 -0.86 -3.53
N SER A 874 22.48 0.31 -3.69
CA SER A 874 21.67 0.65 -4.87
C SER A 874 22.48 0.68 -6.17
N VAL A 875 23.73 1.16 -6.13
CA VAL A 875 24.64 1.18 -7.31
C VAL A 875 25.03 -0.23 -7.74
N LEU A 876 25.27 -1.13 -6.80
CA LEU A 876 25.80 -2.48 -7.08
C LEU A 876 24.71 -3.51 -7.43
N ARG A 877 23.52 -3.41 -6.82
CA ARG A 877 22.42 -4.37 -6.99
C ARG A 877 22.06 -4.69 -8.45
N PRO A 878 22.04 -3.75 -9.41
CA PRO A 878 21.74 -4.07 -10.81
C PRO A 878 22.72 -5.06 -11.48
N PHE A 879 23.89 -5.28 -10.89
CA PHE A 879 24.99 -6.09 -11.42
C PHE A 879 25.13 -7.45 -10.75
N ASP A 880 24.16 -7.88 -9.93
CA ASP A 880 24.20 -9.16 -9.19
C ASP A 880 24.43 -10.41 -10.06
N GLY A 881 24.13 -10.34 -11.36
CA GLY A 881 24.33 -11.44 -12.29
C GLY A 881 25.64 -11.39 -13.09
N LEU A 882 26.57 -10.49 -12.77
CA LEU A 882 27.91 -10.43 -13.38
C LEU A 882 28.94 -11.08 -12.47
N THR A 883 29.88 -11.82 -13.03
CA THR A 883 31.02 -12.35 -12.26
C THR A 883 32.01 -11.24 -11.92
N LYS A 884 32.94 -11.53 -11.00
CA LYS A 884 34.05 -10.62 -10.68
C LYS A 884 34.82 -10.21 -11.93
N GLU A 885 35.07 -11.14 -12.86
CA GLU A 885 35.82 -10.89 -14.10
C GLU A 885 35.06 -9.96 -15.05
N GLU A 886 33.73 -10.03 -15.05
CA GLU A 886 32.86 -9.21 -15.91
C GLU A 886 32.61 -7.81 -15.33
N PHE A 887 32.50 -7.69 -14.01
CA PHE A 887 32.33 -6.41 -13.33
C PHE A 887 33.67 -5.67 -13.15
N GLY A 888 34.76 -6.40 -12.93
CA GLY A 888 36.14 -5.91 -12.89
C GLY A 888 36.87 -6.21 -11.57
N PRO A 889 36.95 -5.25 -10.62
CA PRO A 889 37.87 -5.34 -9.48
C PRO A 889 37.39 -6.28 -8.35
N PHE A 890 36.08 -6.47 -8.22
CA PHE A 890 35.46 -7.24 -7.14
C PHE A 890 34.11 -7.80 -7.57
N ASP A 891 33.61 -8.76 -6.80
CA ASP A 891 32.27 -9.31 -6.96
C ASP A 891 31.22 -8.33 -6.39
N PRO A 892 30.26 -7.84 -7.20
CA PRO A 892 29.30 -6.82 -6.76
C PRO A 892 28.35 -7.33 -5.68
N VAL A 893 28.03 -8.63 -5.67
CA VAL A 893 27.16 -9.24 -4.66
C VAL A 893 27.82 -9.22 -3.29
N THR A 894 29.04 -9.75 -3.22
CA THR A 894 29.85 -9.84 -1.99
C THR A 894 30.10 -8.45 -1.38
N ILE A 895 30.48 -7.46 -2.20
CA ILE A 895 30.70 -6.09 -1.70
C ILE A 895 29.39 -5.48 -1.21
N SER A 896 28.27 -5.71 -1.90
CA SER A 896 26.98 -5.23 -1.42
C SER A 896 26.55 -5.86 -0.08
N TYR A 897 26.90 -7.12 0.20
CA TYR A 897 26.68 -7.73 1.53
C TYR A 897 27.55 -7.09 2.61
N ALA A 898 28.80 -6.75 2.30
CA ALA A 898 29.67 -6.02 3.23
C ALA A 898 29.08 -4.63 3.56
N HIS A 899 28.54 -3.92 2.57
CA HIS A 899 27.86 -2.63 2.81
C HIS A 899 26.54 -2.79 3.58
N ALA A 900 25.79 -3.88 3.39
CA ALA A 900 24.63 -4.18 4.23
C ALA A 900 25.02 -4.42 5.70
N SER A 901 26.14 -5.12 5.92
CA SER A 901 26.70 -5.36 7.26
C SER A 901 27.15 -4.05 7.91
N ASN A 902 27.84 -3.17 7.17
CA ASN A 902 28.24 -1.84 7.64
C ASN A 902 27.03 -0.94 7.93
N ALA A 903 26.01 -0.95 7.08
CA ALA A 903 24.77 -0.21 7.31
C ALA A 903 24.12 -0.66 8.63
N MET A 904 24.05 -1.97 8.89
CA MET A 904 23.53 -2.47 10.16
C MET A 904 24.43 -2.12 11.34
N TRP A 905 25.75 -2.12 11.18
CA TRP A 905 26.65 -1.60 12.22
C TRP A 905 26.34 -0.14 12.56
N VAL A 906 26.07 0.71 11.56
CA VAL A 906 25.70 2.13 11.79
C VAL A 906 24.36 2.26 12.51
N VAL A 907 23.36 1.44 12.16
CA VAL A 907 22.07 1.38 12.89
C VAL A 907 22.29 0.97 14.34
N TRP A 908 23.17 0.00 14.60
CA TRP A 908 23.47 -0.46 15.96
C TRP A 908 24.29 0.55 16.76
N HIS A 909 25.21 1.26 16.12
CA HIS A 909 25.90 2.39 16.74
C HIS A 909 24.93 3.50 17.15
N PHE A 910 23.94 3.80 16.30
CA PHE A 910 22.86 4.71 16.68
C PHE A 910 22.05 4.17 17.87
N ARG A 911 21.64 2.90 17.82
CA ARG A 911 20.88 2.21 18.90
C ARG A 911 21.61 2.24 20.25
N ALA A 912 22.94 2.18 20.22
CA ALA A 912 23.75 2.22 21.43
C ALA A 912 23.76 3.61 22.09
N LEU A 913 23.71 4.68 21.29
CA LEU A 913 23.73 6.06 21.77
C LEU A 913 22.32 6.62 22.02
N TYR A 914 21.33 6.17 21.25
CA TYR A 914 19.98 6.71 21.17
C TYR A 914 18.95 5.59 20.93
N THR A 915 17.66 5.87 21.15
CA THR A 915 16.60 4.92 20.78
C THR A 915 16.34 4.95 19.27
N LEU A 916 16.25 3.78 18.63
CA LEU A 916 15.93 3.64 17.20
C LEU A 916 14.63 4.35 16.81
N ARG A 917 13.69 4.43 17.76
CA ARG A 917 12.40 5.11 17.58
C ARG A 917 12.56 6.56 17.11
N ASN A 918 13.63 7.24 17.51
CA ASN A 918 13.86 8.64 17.15
C ASN A 918 14.22 8.83 15.67
N GLU A 919 14.38 7.76 14.90
CA GLU A 919 14.63 7.83 13.45
C GLU A 919 13.84 6.75 12.70
N HIS A 920 12.59 7.06 12.35
CA HIS A 920 11.72 6.12 11.63
C HIS A 920 12.28 5.70 10.25
N TRP A 921 13.16 6.49 9.63
CA TRP A 921 13.84 6.14 8.38
C TRP A 921 14.71 4.87 8.50
N MET A 922 15.06 4.45 9.72
CA MET A 922 15.77 3.19 9.96
C MET A 922 14.97 1.95 9.55
N ILE A 923 13.64 2.05 9.47
CA ILE A 923 12.78 0.97 8.97
C ILE A 923 13.19 0.62 7.55
N GLN A 924 13.35 1.63 6.68
CA GLN A 924 13.76 1.43 5.30
C GLN A 924 15.16 0.83 5.19
N ALA A 925 16.12 1.34 5.98
CA ALA A 925 17.49 0.85 5.99
C ALA A 925 17.56 -0.64 6.41
N ALA A 926 16.89 -0.99 7.51
CA ALA A 926 16.83 -2.36 8.00
C ALA A 926 16.12 -3.28 7.00
N SER A 927 15.04 -2.81 6.35
CA SER A 927 14.35 -3.54 5.28
C SER A 927 15.30 -3.88 4.13
N ILE A 928 16.02 -2.86 3.62
CA ILE A 928 16.97 -3.03 2.51
C ILE A 928 18.05 -4.03 2.87
N CYS A 929 18.61 -3.94 4.08
CA CYS A 929 19.67 -4.86 4.52
C CYS A 929 19.15 -6.29 4.70
N ALA A 930 17.99 -6.47 5.33
CA ALA A 930 17.36 -7.77 5.54
C ALA A 930 17.09 -8.49 4.21
N PHE A 931 16.41 -7.83 3.28
CA PHE A 931 16.16 -8.40 1.95
C PHE A 931 17.44 -8.60 1.14
N ARG A 932 18.45 -7.74 1.33
CA ARG A 932 19.71 -7.86 0.59
C ARG A 932 20.44 -9.15 0.92
N VAL A 933 20.58 -9.50 2.19
CA VAL A 933 21.36 -10.67 2.62
C VAL A 933 20.54 -11.96 2.66
N LEU A 934 19.21 -11.88 2.49
CA LEU A 934 18.27 -12.99 2.68
C LEU A 934 18.65 -14.27 1.94
N SER A 935 19.17 -14.16 0.71
CA SER A 935 19.50 -15.32 -0.13
C SER A 935 20.75 -16.10 0.32
N ASP A 936 21.56 -15.55 1.24
CA ASP A 936 22.89 -16.08 1.60
C ASP A 936 23.04 -16.29 3.12
N ILE A 937 21.92 -16.30 3.86
CA ILE A 937 21.92 -16.49 5.32
C ILE A 937 22.19 -17.93 5.76
N GLU A 938 21.91 -18.92 4.90
CA GLU A 938 22.16 -20.35 5.21
C GLU A 938 23.64 -20.73 5.05
N THR A 939 24.35 -19.98 4.21
CA THR A 939 25.72 -20.23 3.76
C THR A 939 26.76 -19.43 4.54
N SER A 940 26.39 -18.25 5.07
CA SER A 940 27.31 -17.37 5.77
C SER A 940 26.78 -16.84 7.10
N THR A 941 27.58 -17.02 8.14
CA THR A 941 27.28 -16.56 9.51
C THR A 941 27.20 -15.04 9.63
N ILE A 942 28.01 -14.30 8.86
CA ILE A 942 28.01 -12.82 8.85
C ILE A 942 26.69 -12.27 8.27
N GLN A 943 26.19 -12.91 7.22
CA GLN A 943 24.94 -12.54 6.55
C GLN A 943 23.75 -12.88 7.46
N LEU A 944 23.79 -14.03 8.13
CA LEU A 944 22.79 -14.39 9.14
C LEU A 944 22.77 -13.40 10.31
N GLU A 945 23.93 -12.98 10.80
CA GLU A 945 24.05 -11.97 11.86
C GLU A 945 23.50 -10.62 11.41
N THR A 946 23.84 -10.18 10.20
CA THR A 946 23.33 -8.95 9.59
C THR A 946 21.80 -9.00 9.43
N PHE A 947 21.27 -10.14 8.98
CA PHE A 947 19.83 -10.38 8.87
C PHE A 947 19.13 -10.33 10.24
N ALA A 948 19.70 -10.99 11.24
CA ALA A 948 19.16 -10.99 12.61
C ALA A 948 19.16 -9.58 13.20
N LYS A 949 20.25 -8.82 13.01
CA LYS A 949 20.38 -7.42 13.42
C LYS A 949 19.31 -6.54 12.78
N ALA A 950 19.05 -6.74 11.48
CA ALA A 950 18.00 -6.02 10.76
C ALA A 950 16.59 -6.37 11.27
N CYS A 951 16.31 -7.66 11.50
CA CYS A 951 15.04 -8.11 12.06
C CYS A 951 14.81 -7.56 13.47
N ARG A 952 15.82 -7.59 14.35
CA ARG A 952 15.72 -7.01 15.72
C ARG A 952 15.42 -5.52 15.68
N ALA A 953 16.09 -4.77 14.81
CA ALA A 953 15.81 -3.35 14.64
C ALA A 953 14.38 -3.09 14.17
N LEU A 954 13.86 -3.88 13.22
CA LEU A 954 12.48 -3.78 12.74
C LEU A 954 11.44 -4.16 13.82
N ILE A 955 11.74 -5.13 14.68
CA ILE A 955 10.87 -5.50 15.81
C ILE A 955 10.79 -4.35 16.81
N GLU A 956 11.93 -3.76 17.21
CA GLU A 956 11.99 -2.61 18.13
C GLU A 956 11.24 -1.40 17.53
N LEU A 957 11.47 -1.10 16.25
CA LEU A 957 10.74 -0.03 15.53
C LEU A 957 9.24 -0.35 15.42
N GLY A 958 8.88 -1.63 15.30
CA GLY A 958 7.51 -2.12 15.24
C GLY A 958 6.68 -1.79 16.47
N GLU A 959 7.28 -1.59 17.64
CA GLU A 959 6.54 -1.14 18.83
C GLU A 959 5.91 0.24 18.64
N SER A 960 6.56 1.09 17.83
CA SER A 960 6.16 2.47 17.61
C SER A 960 5.69 2.76 16.17
N PHE A 961 5.94 1.90 15.19
CA PHE A 961 5.60 2.18 13.80
C PHE A 961 4.98 0.95 13.12
N PRO A 962 3.71 1.01 12.69
CA PRO A 962 3.02 -0.10 12.03
C PRO A 962 3.76 -0.65 10.81
N VAL A 963 4.36 0.23 10.01
CA VAL A 963 5.08 -0.12 8.78
C VAL A 963 6.22 -1.11 9.04
N ALA A 964 6.91 -1.01 10.18
CA ALA A 964 7.95 -1.97 10.52
C ALA A 964 7.40 -3.38 10.79
N LYS A 965 6.18 -3.49 11.36
CA LYS A 965 5.49 -4.78 11.50
C LYS A 965 5.15 -5.36 10.13
N GLU A 966 4.62 -4.55 9.21
CA GLU A 966 4.30 -4.96 7.84
C GLU A 966 5.54 -5.50 7.09
N VAL A 967 6.67 -4.80 7.20
CA VAL A 967 7.95 -5.26 6.62
C VAL A 967 8.36 -6.59 7.24
N MET A 968 8.30 -6.73 8.57
CA MET A 968 8.65 -8.01 9.23
C MET A 968 7.79 -9.16 8.74
N LEU A 969 6.52 -8.91 8.43
CA LEU A 969 5.62 -9.90 7.88
C LEU A 969 5.99 -10.26 6.45
N ALA A 970 6.36 -9.28 5.62
CA ALA A 970 6.87 -9.53 4.27
C ALA A 970 8.16 -10.38 4.30
N ILE A 971 9.06 -10.13 5.26
CA ILE A 971 10.26 -10.94 5.49
C ILE A 971 9.86 -12.38 5.88
N LYS A 972 8.93 -12.53 6.84
CA LYS A 972 8.42 -13.84 7.28
C LYS A 972 7.79 -14.66 6.15
N LEU A 973 7.08 -14.00 5.24
CA LEU A 973 6.45 -14.64 4.09
C LEU A 973 7.46 -15.03 3.00
N SER A 974 8.55 -14.26 2.87
CA SER A 974 9.57 -14.47 1.83
C SER A 974 10.50 -15.63 2.13
N HIS A 975 10.66 -16.04 3.40
CA HIS A 975 11.55 -17.15 3.76
C HIS A 975 11.13 -17.84 5.08
N LYS A 976 10.17 -18.79 4.98
CA LYS A 976 9.68 -19.61 6.11
C LYS A 976 10.75 -20.39 6.90
N PRO A 977 11.84 -20.95 6.31
CA PRO A 977 12.77 -21.82 7.04
C PRO A 977 13.62 -21.12 8.12
N ALA A 978 14.10 -19.89 7.87
CA ALA A 978 15.11 -19.24 8.70
C ALA A 978 14.61 -18.66 10.04
N LEU A 979 13.30 -18.42 10.16
CA LEU A 979 12.72 -17.84 11.39
C LEU A 979 12.51 -18.87 12.50
N THR A 980 12.46 -20.17 12.16
CA THR A 980 12.49 -21.27 13.13
C THR A 980 13.80 -21.25 13.92
N THR A 981 14.91 -20.91 13.26
CA THR A 981 16.26 -20.83 13.87
C THR A 981 16.43 -19.60 14.76
N ILE A 982 15.76 -18.49 14.45
CA ILE A 982 15.81 -17.26 15.27
C ILE A 982 14.87 -17.37 16.48
N SER A 983 13.68 -17.96 16.31
CA SER A 983 12.73 -18.21 17.40
C SER A 983 13.27 -19.22 18.42
N GLN A 984 14.10 -20.18 18.01
CA GLN A 984 14.75 -21.11 18.94
C GLN A 984 15.92 -20.49 19.70
N ARG A 985 16.57 -19.44 19.16
CA ARG A 985 17.64 -18.71 19.85
C ARG A 985 17.16 -17.56 20.73
N SER A 986 15.92 -17.08 20.56
CA SER A 986 15.35 -16.05 21.44
C SER A 986 14.90 -16.60 22.80
N ASP A 987 14.64 -17.91 22.88
CA ASP A 987 14.18 -18.55 24.11
C ASP A 987 15.34 -19.03 25.01
N ASP A 988 16.57 -19.10 24.48
CA ASP A 988 17.77 -19.53 25.22
C ASP A 988 18.58 -18.36 25.83
N ASP A 989 18.24 -17.10 25.53
CA ASP A 989 18.95 -15.88 26.00
C ASP A 989 18.03 -14.88 26.75
N VAL A 990 16.97 -15.37 27.41
CA VAL A 990 16.22 -14.67 28.48
C VAL A 990 16.50 -15.37 29.80
#